data_AF-A0A1F3VFB1-F1
#
_entry.id   AF-A0A1F3VFB1-F1
#
_cell.length_a   1.000
_cell.length_b   1.000
_cell.length_c   1.000
_cell.angle_alpha   90.00
_cell.angle_beta   90.00
_cell.angle_gamma   90.00
#
_symmetry.space_group_name_H-M   'P 1'
#
loop_
_entity.id
_entity.type
_entity.pdbx_description
1 polymer ?
#
loop_
_entity_poly.entity_id
_entity_poly.type
_entity_poly.pdbx_seq_one_letter_code
_entity_poly.pdbx_strand_id
1 'polypeptide(L)'
;MEEVWRLVEGRYLGRDKTSLEESFAKHMEFTQAKTRYTATDLDAYKCLAYAINDRMMELWNDTQTSYYEADAKRVYYLSLEYLMGRTLGNSIINLGMKNESEEAMRNLGHELSDLEDFELDAGLGNGGLGRLAACFLDSMASLQLPGMGYGIGYDYGIFEQKIVDGQQVELPDHWLKRGNTWLMQRPEYTYQVKYYGKVESSRDANGKLQFVWANSQNVHAVAYDLPIPGYKNNTVNNLRLWKAEARDKFDLAVFNKGDYVSAVEKKILIENISKVLYPRDDSYAGKELRLKQEYFFVSASLQDIIRRFKATHTDLLDFPKKVAIQLNDTHPVIAIPELMRILMDEENIEWNIAWGICKETFSFTNHTILPEALETWPIKLVGDLLPRHLDIIYEINHRFLNRVKEKYPKDVGRLVRMSVIEERGGKSVKMANLALIGSHKVNGVAKIHTEIIKHELFKDFYEFNPEQFTNKTNGITQRRWLLHANSRLSNLITETIGEDWVTNLDCLKGLLTKKDDPNFQKRWKQVKDDNKKDFAEFVKNKTGITIDPASLFDCQIKRIHEYKRQLLNILHVIHLYNKIKEGKAQDMIPRTVFFAGKAAPGYQIAKDIIALICAVAKTVNDDQDTKHLLKVVFLENYSVSLAEKIVSASELSEQISTAGMEASGTGNMKLTLNGSLTIGTLDGANVEIKDEVGGENIFIFGLTADEVSGLRRSGYNPSGYYHKDEDLKKAIEKIRNGAFDHNKPGRFNEIIKNLLERGDYFLVTADFTSYKNAQMEVERCYKNTAEWTRKSIINTACSGKFSSDRVIKEYAEEIWKIKPQKPKSKKNR
;
A
#
# COMPACT_ATOMS: atom_id res chain seq x y z
N MET A 1 3.17 2.58 -43.93
CA MET A 1 2.73 2.33 -42.55
C MET A 1 2.22 0.91 -42.37
N GLU A 2 1.32 0.40 -43.21
CA GLU A 2 0.84 -1.00 -43.13
C GLU A 2 1.98 -2.04 -43.18
N GLU A 3 3.00 -1.86 -44.03
CA GLU A 3 4.14 -2.78 -44.07
C GLU A 3 4.94 -2.83 -42.76
N VAL A 4 5.00 -1.73 -42.00
CA VAL A 4 5.61 -1.72 -40.66
C VAL A 4 4.81 -2.61 -39.71
N TRP A 5 3.47 -2.49 -39.74
CA TRP A 5 2.60 -3.32 -38.92
C TRP A 5 2.67 -4.79 -39.32
N ARG A 6 2.80 -5.10 -40.62
CA ARG A 6 3.05 -6.47 -41.09
C ARG A 6 4.34 -7.07 -40.53
N LEU A 7 5.42 -6.29 -40.45
CA LEU A 7 6.68 -6.72 -39.84
C LEU A 7 6.55 -6.95 -38.32
N VAL A 8 5.75 -6.12 -37.65
CA VAL A 8 5.51 -6.19 -36.19
C VAL A 8 4.49 -7.27 -35.81
N GLU A 9 3.54 -7.59 -36.67
CA GLU A 9 2.49 -8.58 -36.44
C GLU A 9 2.89 -9.99 -36.89
N GLY A 10 3.92 -10.10 -37.74
CA GLY A 10 4.34 -11.36 -38.34
C GLY A 10 4.82 -12.43 -37.35
N ARG A 11 5.47 -12.05 -36.23
CA ARG A 11 5.94 -12.98 -35.17
C ARG A 11 6.04 -12.29 -33.81
N TYR A 12 5.55 -12.96 -32.76
CA TYR A 12 5.87 -12.59 -31.37
C TYR A 12 7.32 -12.91 -31.05
N LEU A 13 7.90 -12.16 -30.11
CA LEU A 13 9.16 -12.55 -29.47
C LEU A 13 8.97 -13.86 -28.71
N GLY A 14 9.85 -14.83 -28.96
CA GLY A 14 9.81 -16.13 -28.29
C GLY A 14 10.06 -16.00 -26.78
N ARG A 15 9.36 -16.79 -25.98
CA ARG A 15 9.57 -16.84 -24.51
C ARG A 15 10.56 -17.93 -24.08
N ASP A 16 11.10 -18.66 -25.05
CA ASP A 16 12.14 -19.65 -24.83
C ASP A 16 13.49 -18.99 -24.54
N LYS A 17 14.39 -19.81 -23.99
CA LYS A 17 15.75 -19.44 -23.61
C LYS A 17 16.53 -18.75 -24.74
N THR A 18 16.58 -19.37 -25.93
CA THR A 18 17.37 -18.87 -27.06
C THR A 18 16.91 -17.48 -27.48
N SER A 19 15.60 -17.29 -27.61
CA SER A 19 15.01 -15.99 -27.93
C SER A 19 15.33 -14.93 -26.87
N LEU A 20 15.47 -15.32 -25.59
CA LEU A 20 15.81 -14.40 -24.51
C LEU A 20 17.30 -14.02 -24.54
N GLU A 21 18.19 -14.99 -24.77
CA GLU A 21 19.63 -14.76 -24.95
C GLU A 21 19.91 -13.81 -26.13
N GLU A 22 19.19 -13.99 -27.25
CA GLU A 22 19.28 -13.08 -28.41
C GLU A 22 18.80 -11.66 -28.09
N SER A 23 17.65 -11.51 -27.42
CA SER A 23 17.16 -10.18 -26.99
C SER A 23 18.16 -9.51 -26.04
N PHE A 24 18.70 -10.25 -25.08
CA PHE A 24 19.70 -9.77 -24.14
C PHE A 24 20.93 -9.24 -24.87
N ALA A 25 21.50 -10.03 -25.80
CA ALA A 25 22.67 -9.65 -26.58
C ALA A 25 22.42 -8.39 -27.42
N LYS A 26 21.23 -8.30 -28.06
CA LYS A 26 20.83 -7.10 -28.81
C LYS A 26 20.74 -5.86 -27.93
N HIS A 27 20.18 -5.95 -26.73
CA HIS A 27 20.16 -4.81 -25.82
C HIS A 27 21.55 -4.44 -25.29
N MET A 28 22.43 -5.43 -25.07
CA MET A 28 23.81 -5.17 -24.67
C MET A 28 24.55 -4.33 -25.72
N GLU A 29 24.41 -4.71 -27.00
CA GLU A 29 25.08 -4.04 -28.12
C GLU A 29 24.41 -2.72 -28.51
N PHE A 30 23.10 -2.71 -28.75
CA PHE A 30 22.41 -1.56 -29.37
C PHE A 30 21.75 -0.61 -28.37
N THR A 31 21.30 -1.11 -27.22
CA THR A 31 20.60 -0.28 -26.22
C THR A 31 21.57 0.26 -25.15
N GLN A 32 22.44 -0.59 -24.63
CA GLN A 32 23.45 -0.20 -23.63
C GLN A 32 24.76 0.29 -24.27
N ALA A 33 24.96 0.04 -25.57
CA ALA A 33 26.18 0.40 -26.30
C ALA A 33 27.45 -0.13 -25.61
N LYS A 34 27.44 -1.40 -25.20
CA LYS A 34 28.53 -2.06 -24.47
C LYS A 34 29.25 -3.09 -25.34
N THR A 35 30.52 -3.29 -25.00
CA THR A 35 31.34 -4.39 -25.52
C THR A 35 31.59 -5.41 -24.42
N ARG A 36 32.13 -6.59 -24.79
CA ARG A 36 32.58 -7.61 -23.83
C ARG A 36 33.60 -7.13 -22.78
N TYR A 37 34.22 -5.97 -23.00
CA TYR A 37 35.23 -5.40 -22.10
C TYR A 37 34.68 -4.30 -21.17
N THR A 38 33.47 -3.80 -21.43
CA THR A 38 32.91 -2.64 -20.72
C THR A 38 31.55 -2.90 -20.07
N ALA A 39 30.96 -4.08 -20.32
CA ALA A 39 29.69 -4.48 -19.71
C ALA A 39 29.84 -4.67 -18.20
N THR A 40 28.86 -4.20 -17.45
CA THR A 40 28.75 -4.37 -16.00
C THR A 40 27.48 -5.15 -15.65
N ASP A 41 27.38 -5.65 -14.42
CA ASP A 41 26.16 -6.36 -13.97
C ASP A 41 24.92 -5.45 -13.97
N LEU A 42 25.10 -4.14 -13.79
CA LEU A 42 24.01 -3.17 -13.96
C LEU A 42 23.53 -3.12 -15.42
N ASP A 43 24.45 -3.21 -16.38
CA ASP A 43 24.09 -3.29 -17.81
C ASP A 43 23.39 -4.62 -18.11
N ALA A 44 23.87 -5.73 -17.54
CA ALA A 44 23.25 -7.06 -17.69
C ALA A 44 21.80 -7.07 -17.14
N TYR A 45 21.59 -6.53 -15.94
CA TYR A 45 20.25 -6.34 -15.37
C TYR A 45 19.35 -5.55 -16.33
N LYS A 46 19.85 -4.41 -16.85
CA LYS A 46 19.08 -3.57 -17.78
C LYS A 46 18.72 -4.33 -19.05
N CYS A 47 19.66 -5.09 -19.62
CA CYS A 47 19.44 -5.89 -20.83
C CYS A 47 18.35 -6.94 -20.63
N LEU A 48 18.37 -7.66 -19.50
CA LEU A 48 17.31 -8.59 -19.14
C LEU A 48 15.97 -7.88 -18.95
N ALA A 49 15.95 -6.75 -18.24
CA ALA A 49 14.73 -5.97 -18.02
C ALA A 49 14.10 -5.48 -19.32
N TYR A 50 14.90 -4.95 -20.26
CA TYR A 50 14.42 -4.56 -21.58
C TYR A 50 13.89 -5.76 -22.38
N ALA A 51 14.62 -6.89 -22.38
CA ALA A 51 14.19 -8.09 -23.10
C ALA A 51 12.84 -8.63 -22.60
N ILE A 52 12.60 -8.57 -21.28
CA ILE A 52 11.31 -8.92 -20.69
C ILE A 52 10.24 -7.87 -21.02
N ASN A 53 10.59 -6.59 -20.98
CA ASN A 53 9.66 -5.50 -21.28
C ASN A 53 9.17 -5.53 -22.74
N ASP A 54 10.03 -5.83 -23.70
CA ASP A 54 9.66 -5.95 -25.12
C ASP A 54 8.52 -6.96 -25.33
N ARG A 55 8.61 -8.12 -24.68
CA ARG A 55 7.56 -9.15 -24.69
C ARG A 55 6.28 -8.64 -24.05
N MET A 56 6.37 -7.90 -22.93
CA MET A 56 5.19 -7.28 -22.32
C MET A 56 4.56 -6.22 -23.21
N MET A 57 5.33 -5.49 -24.00
CA MET A 57 4.80 -4.46 -24.91
C MET A 57 3.96 -5.04 -26.03
N GLU A 58 4.35 -6.19 -26.59
CA GLU A 58 3.52 -6.90 -27.57
C GLU A 58 2.14 -7.22 -26.98
N LEU A 59 2.12 -7.77 -25.77
CA LEU A 59 0.91 -8.17 -25.05
C LEU A 59 0.06 -6.99 -24.58
N TRP A 60 0.72 -5.89 -24.18
CA TRP A 60 0.03 -4.66 -23.78
C TRP A 60 -0.72 -4.05 -24.96
N ASN A 61 -0.09 -3.98 -26.13
CA ASN A 61 -0.75 -3.49 -27.35
C ASN A 61 -1.98 -4.35 -27.72
N ASP A 62 -1.86 -5.68 -27.59
CA ASP A 62 -2.98 -6.60 -27.85
C ASP A 62 -4.11 -6.44 -26.85
N THR A 63 -3.77 -6.26 -25.57
CA THR A 63 -4.72 -6.02 -24.49
C THR A 63 -5.49 -4.73 -24.73
N GLN A 64 -4.79 -3.61 -24.98
CA GLN A 64 -5.43 -2.31 -25.21
C GLN A 64 -6.36 -2.36 -26.43
N THR A 65 -5.89 -2.93 -27.54
CA THR A 65 -6.68 -3.04 -28.76
C THR A 65 -7.92 -3.91 -28.54
N SER A 66 -7.79 -5.02 -27.83
CA SER A 66 -8.93 -5.90 -27.50
C SER A 66 -9.99 -5.17 -26.65
N TYR A 67 -9.57 -4.30 -25.72
CA TYR A 67 -10.51 -3.52 -24.91
C TYR A 67 -11.24 -2.44 -25.72
N TYR A 68 -10.64 -1.92 -26.79
CA TYR A 68 -11.30 -0.99 -27.71
C TYR A 68 -12.25 -1.72 -28.65
N GLU A 69 -11.82 -2.83 -29.26
CA GLU A 69 -12.67 -3.64 -30.15
C GLU A 69 -13.91 -4.21 -29.43
N ALA A 70 -13.76 -4.62 -28.17
CA ALA A 70 -14.86 -5.16 -27.37
C ALA A 70 -15.74 -4.07 -26.73
N ASP A 71 -15.39 -2.78 -26.91
CA ASP A 71 -16.05 -1.65 -26.27
C ASP A 71 -16.33 -1.88 -24.77
N ALA A 72 -15.29 -2.38 -24.09
CA ALA A 72 -15.41 -2.91 -22.75
C ALA A 72 -15.58 -1.79 -21.71
N LYS A 73 -16.47 -2.00 -20.72
CA LYS A 73 -16.49 -1.17 -19.52
C LYS A 73 -15.15 -1.34 -18.78
N ARG A 74 -14.50 -0.23 -18.43
CA ARG A 74 -13.19 -0.21 -17.76
C ARG A 74 -13.30 0.33 -16.35
N VAL A 75 -12.51 -0.24 -15.45
CA VAL A 75 -12.29 0.31 -14.11
C VAL A 75 -11.02 1.16 -14.08
N TYR A 76 -11.12 2.32 -13.45
CA TYR A 76 -10.00 3.21 -13.16
C TYR A 76 -9.84 3.32 -11.65
N TYR A 77 -8.72 2.80 -11.16
CA TYR A 77 -8.40 2.79 -9.74
C TYR A 77 -7.53 4.01 -9.43
N LEU A 78 -8.04 4.94 -8.64
CA LEU A 78 -7.34 6.19 -8.29
C LEU A 78 -6.74 6.04 -6.90
N SER A 79 -5.42 6.09 -6.80
CA SER A 79 -4.69 5.97 -5.53
C SER A 79 -3.49 6.91 -5.53
N LEU A 80 -3.27 7.58 -4.40
CA LEU A 80 -2.13 8.48 -4.23
C LEU A 80 -0.80 7.69 -4.08
N GLU A 81 -0.88 6.41 -3.71
CA GLU A 81 0.27 5.52 -3.60
C GLU A 81 0.06 4.15 -4.29
N TYR A 82 1.16 3.61 -4.82
CA TYR A 82 1.32 2.24 -5.35
C TYR A 82 2.66 1.68 -4.89
N LEU A 83 2.65 0.80 -3.89
CA LEU A 83 3.88 0.20 -3.36
C LEU A 83 4.26 -1.03 -4.19
N MET A 84 4.71 -0.83 -5.43
CA MET A 84 4.91 -1.88 -6.44
C MET A 84 6.01 -2.90 -6.06
N GLY A 85 7.10 -2.41 -5.47
CA GLY A 85 8.33 -3.19 -5.29
C GLY A 85 9.15 -3.26 -6.58
N ARG A 86 10.02 -4.26 -6.70
CA ARG A 86 10.76 -4.59 -7.92
C ARG A 86 9.85 -5.23 -8.97
N THR A 87 10.07 -4.90 -10.24
CA THR A 87 9.22 -5.29 -11.37
C THR A 87 9.74 -6.53 -12.09
N LEU A 88 11.06 -6.76 -12.12
CA LEU A 88 11.70 -7.81 -12.92
C LEU A 88 11.17 -9.22 -12.60
N GLY A 89 11.40 -9.70 -11.38
CA GLY A 89 11.02 -11.06 -10.98
C GLY A 89 9.52 -11.30 -11.05
N ASN A 90 8.71 -10.29 -10.72
CA ASN A 90 7.26 -10.34 -10.86
C ASN A 90 6.82 -10.49 -12.32
N SER A 91 7.47 -9.77 -13.23
CA SER A 91 7.16 -9.84 -14.67
C SER A 91 7.56 -11.19 -15.26
N ILE A 92 8.74 -11.70 -14.88
CA ILE A 92 9.21 -13.04 -15.28
C ILE A 92 8.21 -14.13 -14.84
N ILE A 93 7.76 -14.08 -13.58
CA ILE A 93 6.77 -15.03 -13.06
C ILE A 93 5.44 -14.92 -13.78
N ASN A 94 4.91 -13.69 -13.95
CA ASN A 94 3.60 -13.51 -14.57
C ASN A 94 3.60 -13.88 -16.06
N LEU A 95 4.72 -13.72 -16.76
CA LEU A 95 4.87 -14.20 -18.15
C LEU A 95 5.06 -15.72 -18.25
N GLY A 96 5.31 -16.40 -17.13
CA GLY A 96 5.59 -17.83 -17.08
C GLY A 96 6.98 -18.18 -17.60
N MET A 97 7.97 -17.32 -17.39
CA MET A 97 9.32 -17.42 -17.99
C MET A 97 10.41 -17.68 -16.96
N LYS A 98 10.07 -18.16 -15.76
CA LYS A 98 11.03 -18.28 -14.66
C LYS A 98 12.19 -19.22 -15.01
N ASN A 99 11.87 -20.44 -15.42
CA ASN A 99 12.89 -21.46 -15.70
C ASN A 99 13.76 -21.05 -16.90
N GLU A 100 13.13 -20.50 -17.94
CA GLU A 100 13.78 -20.04 -19.16
C GLU A 100 14.72 -18.86 -18.87
N SER A 101 14.31 -17.93 -17.99
CA SER A 101 15.14 -16.80 -17.58
C SER A 101 16.32 -17.24 -16.72
N GLU A 102 16.11 -18.15 -15.76
CA GLU A 102 17.19 -18.70 -14.94
C GLU A 102 18.22 -19.47 -15.80
N GLU A 103 17.77 -20.31 -16.74
CA GLU A 103 18.67 -21.03 -17.64
C GLU A 103 19.43 -20.10 -18.59
N ALA A 104 18.73 -19.12 -19.20
CA ALA A 104 19.36 -18.14 -20.08
C ALA A 104 20.43 -17.33 -19.36
N MET A 105 20.14 -16.82 -18.15
CA MET A 105 21.11 -16.02 -17.40
C MET A 105 22.31 -16.87 -16.99
N ARG A 106 22.11 -18.13 -16.56
CA ARG A 106 23.21 -19.05 -16.25
C ARG A 106 24.12 -19.31 -17.45
N ASN A 107 23.57 -19.50 -18.66
CA ASN A 107 24.37 -19.66 -19.88
C ASN A 107 25.18 -18.41 -20.23
N LEU A 108 24.65 -17.24 -19.89
CA LEU A 108 25.31 -15.95 -20.08
C LEU A 108 26.26 -15.59 -18.92
N GLY A 109 26.42 -16.46 -17.92
CA GLY A 109 27.34 -16.26 -16.79
C GLY A 109 26.80 -15.41 -15.64
N HIS A 110 25.47 -15.31 -15.50
CA HIS A 110 24.81 -14.54 -14.45
C HIS A 110 23.83 -15.39 -13.63
N GLU A 111 23.71 -15.08 -12.34
CA GLU A 111 22.61 -15.58 -11.50
C GLU A 111 21.43 -14.60 -11.52
N LEU A 112 20.22 -15.11 -11.76
CA LEU A 112 19.02 -14.27 -11.89
C LEU A 112 18.75 -13.46 -10.61
N SER A 113 18.94 -14.05 -9.43
CA SER A 113 18.76 -13.38 -8.14
C SER A 113 19.66 -12.16 -7.96
N ASP A 114 20.90 -12.25 -8.47
CA ASP A 114 21.88 -11.18 -8.34
C ASP A 114 21.50 -10.02 -9.25
N LEU A 115 21.02 -10.31 -10.47
CA LEU A 115 20.49 -9.29 -11.38
C LEU A 115 19.24 -8.59 -10.82
N GLU A 116 18.33 -9.32 -10.17
CA GLU A 116 17.17 -8.72 -9.49
C GLU A 116 17.58 -7.75 -8.37
N ASP A 117 18.72 -8.00 -7.70
CA ASP A 117 19.20 -7.13 -6.63
C ASP A 117 19.72 -5.76 -7.11
N PHE A 118 20.01 -5.60 -8.41
CA PHE A 118 20.32 -4.30 -9.02
C PHE A 118 19.09 -3.40 -9.19
N GLU A 119 17.88 -3.97 -9.20
CA GLU A 119 16.64 -3.20 -9.29
C GLU A 119 16.34 -2.49 -7.95
N LEU A 120 16.05 -1.20 -8.03
CA LEU A 120 15.56 -0.43 -6.88
C LEU A 120 14.04 -0.51 -6.85
N ASP A 121 13.46 -0.69 -5.65
CA ASP A 121 12.00 -0.62 -5.47
C ASP A 121 11.46 0.70 -6.02
N ALA A 122 10.32 0.65 -6.72
CA ALA A 122 9.69 1.87 -7.18
C ALA A 122 9.21 2.73 -6.00
N GLY A 123 9.77 3.95 -5.88
CA GLY A 123 9.41 4.95 -4.88
C GLY A 123 8.04 5.58 -5.14
N LEU A 124 7.00 4.75 -5.20
CA LEU A 124 5.64 5.15 -5.59
C LEU A 124 4.61 4.94 -4.47
N GLY A 125 5.02 4.43 -3.30
CA GLY A 125 4.13 4.23 -2.16
C GLY A 125 4.87 4.09 -0.85
N ASN A 126 4.11 4.03 0.24
CA ASN A 126 4.62 3.94 1.60
C ASN A 126 4.03 2.73 2.37
N GLY A 127 2.70 2.59 2.37
CA GLY A 127 2.02 1.73 3.34
C GLY A 127 1.19 0.58 2.76
N GLY A 128 0.30 0.07 3.62
CA GLY A 128 -0.64 -0.99 3.28
C GLY A 128 -1.66 -0.59 2.20
N LEU A 129 -2.03 0.70 2.11
CA LEU A 129 -2.93 1.22 1.09
C LEU A 129 -2.31 1.09 -0.30
N GLY A 130 -1.06 1.55 -0.48
CA GLY A 130 -0.34 1.44 -1.74
C GLY A 130 0.02 0.00 -2.08
N ARG A 131 0.28 -0.84 -1.08
CA ARG A 131 0.54 -2.27 -1.32
C ARG A 131 -0.71 -3.03 -1.74
N LEU A 132 -1.88 -2.65 -1.21
CA LEU A 132 -3.17 -3.17 -1.63
C LEU A 132 -3.45 -2.78 -3.08
N ALA A 133 -3.28 -1.50 -3.43
CA ALA A 133 -3.43 -1.01 -4.80
C ALA A 133 -2.55 -1.81 -5.79
N ALA A 134 -1.30 -2.07 -5.43
CA ALA A 134 -0.39 -2.89 -6.23
C ALA A 134 -0.84 -4.36 -6.36
N CYS A 135 -1.36 -4.99 -5.29
CA CYS A 135 -1.96 -6.33 -5.38
C CYS A 135 -3.21 -6.35 -6.27
N PHE A 136 -4.03 -5.31 -6.21
CA PHE A 136 -5.24 -5.17 -7.01
C PHE A 136 -4.95 -5.03 -8.50
N LEU A 137 -3.91 -4.25 -8.88
CA LEU A 137 -3.48 -4.17 -10.27
C LEU A 137 -3.05 -5.53 -10.82
N ASP A 138 -2.28 -6.30 -10.05
CA ASP A 138 -1.83 -7.65 -10.42
C ASP A 138 -3.02 -8.63 -10.55
N SER A 139 -3.99 -8.58 -9.63
CA SER A 139 -5.21 -9.38 -9.70
C SER A 139 -6.13 -8.98 -10.85
N MET A 140 -6.29 -7.68 -11.13
CA MET A 140 -7.07 -7.24 -12.30
C MET A 140 -6.47 -7.76 -13.60
N ALA A 141 -5.14 -7.70 -13.75
CA ALA A 141 -4.47 -8.27 -14.91
C ALA A 141 -4.61 -9.79 -14.97
N SER A 142 -4.42 -10.49 -13.85
CA SER A 142 -4.52 -11.96 -13.75
C SER A 142 -5.93 -12.49 -14.00
N LEU A 143 -6.96 -11.72 -13.69
CA LEU A 143 -8.36 -12.01 -13.97
C LEU A 143 -8.83 -11.50 -15.34
N GLN A 144 -7.91 -10.96 -16.14
CA GLN A 144 -8.17 -10.41 -17.47
C GLN A 144 -9.22 -9.28 -17.46
N LEU A 145 -9.34 -8.55 -16.35
CA LEU A 145 -10.30 -7.47 -16.19
C LEU A 145 -9.76 -6.18 -16.81
N PRO A 146 -10.57 -5.45 -17.62
CA PRO A 146 -10.20 -4.15 -18.17
C PRO A 146 -10.02 -3.11 -17.06
N GLY A 147 -8.77 -2.93 -16.62
CA GLY A 147 -8.45 -2.13 -15.45
C GLY A 147 -7.18 -1.30 -15.64
N MET A 148 -7.18 -0.12 -15.03
CA MET A 148 -6.04 0.79 -15.07
C MET A 148 -5.87 1.53 -13.75
N GLY A 149 -4.65 1.60 -13.26
CA GLY A 149 -4.30 2.44 -12.10
C GLY A 149 -3.92 3.85 -12.54
N TYR A 150 -4.30 4.86 -11.76
CA TYR A 150 -3.78 6.22 -11.86
C TYR A 150 -3.16 6.66 -10.54
N GLY A 151 -2.01 7.34 -10.64
CA GLY A 151 -1.29 7.95 -9.52
C GLY A 151 -0.29 9.02 -9.98
N ILE A 152 0.66 9.38 -9.11
CA ILE A 152 1.72 10.36 -9.37
C ILE A 152 3.06 9.65 -9.53
N GLY A 153 3.86 10.08 -10.50
CA GLY A 153 5.21 9.57 -10.72
C GLY A 153 6.23 10.28 -9.83
N TYR A 154 6.31 9.92 -8.54
CA TYR A 154 7.20 10.58 -7.58
C TYR A 154 8.69 10.37 -7.89
N ASP A 155 9.47 11.45 -7.88
CA ASP A 155 10.92 11.37 -8.10
C ASP A 155 11.68 10.75 -6.92
N TYR A 156 11.22 11.01 -5.69
CA TYR A 156 11.94 10.68 -4.45
C TYR A 156 11.13 9.86 -3.43
N GLY A 157 10.04 9.21 -3.88
CA GLY A 157 9.17 8.43 -3.02
C GLY A 157 8.73 9.19 -1.77
N ILE A 158 8.69 8.50 -0.62
CA ILE A 158 8.49 9.15 0.68
C ILE A 158 9.82 9.60 1.28
N PHE A 159 10.75 8.65 1.49
CA PHE A 159 12.16 8.83 1.87
C PHE A 159 12.84 7.45 1.98
N GLU A 160 14.16 7.41 1.79
CA GLU A 160 15.05 6.33 2.25
C GLU A 160 15.31 6.52 3.74
N GLN A 161 15.09 5.46 4.52
CA GLN A 161 15.31 5.48 5.97
C GLN A 161 16.75 5.05 6.27
N LYS A 162 17.46 5.84 7.08
CA LYS A 162 18.71 5.42 7.72
C LYS A 162 18.59 5.46 9.22
N ILE A 163 19.30 4.56 9.90
CA ILE A 163 19.45 4.61 11.35
C ILE A 163 20.85 5.13 11.70
N VAL A 164 20.93 6.37 12.17
CA VAL A 164 22.18 7.03 12.57
C VAL A 164 22.10 7.32 14.07
N ASP A 165 23.07 6.83 14.85
CA ASP A 165 23.09 6.93 16.32
C ASP A 165 21.78 6.46 16.99
N GLY A 166 21.21 5.39 16.43
CA GLY A 166 19.93 4.83 16.87
C GLY A 166 18.74 5.73 16.59
N GLN A 167 18.80 6.67 15.65
CA GLN A 167 17.69 7.54 15.26
C GLN A 167 17.37 7.39 13.78
N GLN A 168 16.09 7.51 13.45
CA GLN A 168 15.67 7.61 12.06
C GLN A 168 16.13 8.95 11.46
N VAL A 169 16.83 8.86 10.34
CA VAL A 169 17.16 9.97 9.45
C VAL A 169 16.48 9.73 8.11
N GLU A 170 15.80 10.74 7.59
CA GLU A 170 15.16 10.71 6.28
C GLU A 170 16.10 11.24 5.19
N LEU A 171 16.38 10.41 4.18
CA LEU A 171 17.11 10.78 2.98
C LEU A 171 16.18 10.70 1.75
N PRO A 172 16.43 11.41 0.64
CA PRO A 172 15.63 11.26 -0.58
C PRO A 172 15.77 9.83 -1.14
N ASP A 173 14.66 9.21 -1.56
CA ASP A 173 14.68 7.88 -2.18
C ASP A 173 15.05 7.99 -3.68
N HIS A 174 16.32 7.80 -3.99
CA HIS A 174 16.86 8.00 -5.34
C HIS A 174 16.62 6.82 -6.30
N TRP A 175 15.41 6.28 -6.37
CA TRP A 175 15.07 5.12 -7.20
C TRP A 175 15.22 5.36 -8.72
N LEU A 176 15.09 6.60 -9.18
CA LEU A 176 15.25 6.99 -10.60
C LEU A 176 16.70 7.37 -10.99
N LYS A 177 17.67 7.34 -10.07
CA LYS A 177 19.04 7.87 -10.31
C LYS A 177 19.80 7.16 -11.44
N ARG A 178 19.42 5.92 -11.78
CA ARG A 178 20.02 5.09 -12.83
C ARG A 178 19.16 5.02 -14.11
N GLY A 179 18.16 5.88 -14.22
CA GLY A 179 17.03 5.71 -15.14
C GLY A 179 16.05 4.65 -14.62
N ASN A 180 15.03 4.36 -15.41
CA ASN A 180 14.09 3.26 -15.15
C ASN A 180 13.78 2.53 -16.45
N THR A 181 13.88 1.20 -16.45
CA THR A 181 13.72 0.36 -17.64
C THR A 181 12.26 0.05 -17.98
N TRP A 182 11.34 0.31 -17.05
CA TRP A 182 9.92 -0.08 -17.14
C TRP A 182 8.98 1.10 -17.42
N LEU A 183 9.36 2.32 -16.99
CA LEU A 183 8.57 3.52 -17.21
C LEU A 183 8.67 3.98 -18.67
N MET A 184 7.51 4.14 -19.31
CA MET A 184 7.41 4.68 -20.66
C MET A 184 6.77 6.06 -20.64
N GLN A 185 7.51 7.08 -21.06
CA GLN A 185 6.95 8.41 -21.24
C GLN A 185 5.98 8.43 -22.42
N ARG A 186 4.83 9.10 -22.24
CA ARG A 186 3.81 9.33 -23.28
C ARG A 186 3.54 10.82 -23.46
N PRO A 187 4.45 11.56 -24.12
CA PRO A 187 4.32 13.01 -24.27
C PRO A 187 3.04 13.42 -25.02
N GLU A 188 2.50 12.56 -25.87
CA GLU A 188 1.23 12.74 -26.56
C GLU A 188 0.01 12.81 -25.62
N TYR A 189 0.14 12.29 -24.40
CA TYR A 189 -0.86 12.39 -23.34
C TYR A 189 -0.40 13.40 -22.28
N THR A 190 -0.43 14.67 -22.68
CA THR A 190 -0.15 15.81 -21.79
C THR A 190 -1.43 16.61 -21.55
N TYR A 191 -1.78 16.81 -20.28
CA TYR A 191 -2.99 17.52 -19.88
C TYR A 191 -2.68 18.78 -19.09
N GLN A 192 -3.49 19.82 -19.27
CA GLN A 192 -3.35 21.05 -18.52
C GLN A 192 -4.18 20.96 -17.23
N VAL A 193 -3.54 21.21 -16.09
CA VAL A 193 -4.19 21.31 -14.77
C VAL A 193 -4.15 22.77 -14.32
N LYS A 194 -5.29 23.30 -13.90
CA LYS A 194 -5.48 24.70 -13.50
C LYS A 194 -5.42 24.84 -11.97
N TYR A 195 -4.87 25.94 -11.47
CA TYR A 195 -4.87 26.31 -10.07
C TYR A 195 -5.15 27.81 -9.91
N TYR A 196 -5.64 28.22 -8.74
CA TYR A 196 -5.95 29.60 -8.42
C TYR A 196 -6.89 30.26 -9.43
N GLY A 197 -6.84 31.59 -9.57
CA GLY A 197 -7.71 32.33 -10.48
C GLY A 197 -9.05 32.65 -9.81
N LYS A 198 -10.08 32.86 -10.63
CA LYS A 198 -11.42 33.25 -10.18
C LYS A 198 -12.49 32.70 -11.10
N VAL A 199 -13.70 32.57 -10.56
CA VAL A 199 -14.88 32.16 -11.33
C VAL A 199 -15.58 33.42 -11.83
N GLU A 200 -15.75 33.51 -13.14
CA GLU A 200 -16.57 34.53 -13.80
C GLU A 200 -17.88 33.87 -14.24
N SER A 201 -19.01 34.53 -13.99
CA SER A 201 -20.32 34.03 -14.43
C SER A 201 -20.90 34.95 -15.50
N SER A 202 -21.54 34.34 -16.49
CA SER A 202 -22.25 35.04 -17.56
C SER A 202 -23.52 34.29 -17.91
N ARG A 203 -24.45 34.93 -18.61
CA ARG A 203 -25.62 34.26 -19.19
C ARG A 203 -25.41 34.13 -20.69
N ASP A 204 -25.69 32.97 -21.23
CA ASP A 204 -25.69 32.78 -22.68
C ASP A 204 -26.93 33.43 -23.33
N ALA A 205 -27.01 33.33 -24.66
CA ALA A 205 -28.11 33.90 -25.45
C ALA A 205 -29.50 33.34 -25.07
N ASN A 206 -29.55 32.17 -24.41
CA ASN A 206 -30.79 31.53 -23.96
C ASN A 206 -31.06 31.78 -22.45
N GLY A 207 -30.25 32.62 -21.80
CA GLY A 207 -30.38 32.96 -20.38
C GLY A 207 -29.79 31.91 -19.43
N LYS A 208 -29.14 30.85 -19.93
CA LYS A 208 -28.50 29.81 -19.10
C LYS A 208 -27.24 30.38 -18.46
N LEU A 209 -27.09 30.16 -17.16
CA LEU A 209 -25.92 30.60 -16.40
C LEU A 209 -24.72 29.72 -16.79
N GLN A 210 -23.64 30.37 -17.23
CA GLN A 210 -22.36 29.74 -17.56
C GLN A 210 -21.28 30.25 -16.60
N PHE A 211 -20.35 29.37 -16.25
CA PHE A 211 -19.23 29.67 -15.38
C PHE A 211 -17.92 29.45 -16.14
N VAL A 212 -17.02 30.42 -16.05
CA VAL A 212 -15.69 30.35 -16.66
C VAL A 212 -14.65 30.49 -15.55
N TRP A 213 -13.77 29.49 -15.45
CA TRP A 213 -12.63 29.56 -14.54
C TRP A 213 -11.46 30.29 -15.22
N ALA A 214 -11.29 31.56 -14.89
CA ALA A 214 -10.37 32.49 -15.52
C ALA A 214 -9.15 32.82 -14.65
N ASN A 215 -8.07 33.26 -15.31
CA ASN A 215 -6.81 33.69 -14.67
C ASN A 215 -6.14 32.61 -13.78
N SER A 216 -6.23 31.34 -14.18
CA SER A 216 -5.57 30.25 -13.49
C SER A 216 -4.07 30.18 -13.78
N GLN A 217 -3.30 29.71 -12.80
CA GLN A 217 -1.97 29.16 -13.03
C GLN A 217 -2.10 27.75 -13.62
N ASN A 218 -1.29 27.42 -14.63
CA ASN A 218 -1.39 26.17 -15.36
C ASN A 218 -0.15 25.30 -15.18
N VAL A 219 -0.36 24.00 -15.00
CA VAL A 219 0.69 22.98 -14.90
C VAL A 219 0.40 21.90 -15.96
N HIS A 220 1.44 21.35 -16.59
CA HIS A 220 1.28 20.20 -17.47
C HIS A 220 1.45 18.89 -16.71
N ALA A 221 0.52 17.97 -16.88
CA ALA A 221 0.62 16.59 -16.42
C ALA A 221 1.01 15.69 -17.60
N VAL A 222 2.23 15.16 -17.56
CA VAL A 222 2.75 14.25 -18.59
C VAL A 222 2.60 12.81 -18.11
N ALA A 223 2.04 11.94 -18.96
CA ALA A 223 1.82 10.54 -18.63
C ALA A 223 3.11 9.71 -18.71
N TYR A 224 3.28 8.82 -17.74
CA TYR A 224 4.24 7.72 -17.74
C TYR A 224 3.49 6.41 -17.48
N ASP A 225 3.66 5.43 -18.36
CA ASP A 225 3.02 4.12 -18.27
C ASP A 225 3.98 3.09 -17.68
N LEU A 226 3.46 2.27 -16.74
CA LEU A 226 4.12 1.09 -16.19
C LEU A 226 3.22 -0.14 -16.49
N PRO A 227 3.69 -1.11 -17.29
CA PRO A 227 2.90 -2.28 -17.66
C PRO A 227 2.70 -3.22 -16.47
N ILE A 228 1.50 -3.80 -16.37
CA ILE A 228 1.13 -4.73 -15.30
C ILE A 228 0.72 -6.08 -15.91
N PRO A 229 1.62 -7.08 -15.95
CA PRO A 229 1.30 -8.38 -16.52
C PRO A 229 0.42 -9.22 -15.59
N GLY A 230 -0.56 -9.93 -16.17
CA GLY A 230 -1.35 -10.95 -15.50
C GLY A 230 -0.68 -12.33 -15.55
N TYR A 231 -0.94 -13.17 -14.56
CA TYR A 231 -0.32 -14.49 -14.47
C TYR A 231 -0.76 -15.42 -15.62
N LYS A 232 0.18 -15.79 -16.49
CA LYS A 232 0.07 -16.79 -17.57
C LYS A 232 -1.19 -16.65 -18.47
N ASN A 233 -1.66 -15.43 -18.70
CA ASN A 233 -2.92 -15.18 -19.42
C ASN A 233 -2.82 -14.18 -20.59
N ASN A 234 -1.61 -13.71 -20.90
CA ASN A 234 -1.30 -12.74 -21.96
C ASN A 234 -1.93 -11.34 -21.80
N THR A 235 -2.64 -11.07 -20.71
CA THR A 235 -3.15 -9.73 -20.40
C THR A 235 -2.05 -8.89 -19.77
N VAL A 236 -1.84 -7.68 -20.29
CA VAL A 236 -0.98 -6.67 -19.67
C VAL A 236 -1.77 -5.38 -19.53
N ASN A 237 -2.18 -5.09 -18.29
CA ASN A 237 -2.84 -3.85 -17.91
C ASN A 237 -1.81 -2.73 -17.71
N ASN A 238 -2.27 -1.58 -17.21
CA ASN A 238 -1.44 -0.38 -17.10
C ASN A 238 -1.61 0.32 -15.75
N LEU A 239 -0.50 0.79 -15.20
CA LEU A 239 -0.47 1.86 -14.20
C LEU A 239 0.05 3.12 -14.88
N ARG A 240 -0.75 4.19 -14.89
CA ARG A 240 -0.33 5.50 -15.40
C ARG A 240 -0.01 6.45 -14.26
N LEU A 241 1.14 7.08 -14.37
CA LEU A 241 1.72 7.98 -13.40
C LEU A 241 1.86 9.36 -14.03
N TRP A 242 1.38 10.39 -13.35
CA TRP A 242 1.49 11.77 -13.82
C TRP A 242 2.73 12.43 -13.26
N LYS A 243 3.55 13.03 -14.13
CA LYS A 243 4.63 13.94 -13.74
C LYS A 243 4.25 15.39 -14.05
N ALA A 244 4.49 16.27 -13.09
CA ALA A 244 4.27 17.69 -13.26
C ALA A 244 5.45 18.28 -14.04
N GLU A 245 5.17 18.89 -15.18
CA GLU A 245 6.16 19.61 -15.98
C GLU A 245 5.75 21.08 -16.16
N ALA A 246 6.73 21.97 -16.08
CA ALA A 246 6.54 23.36 -16.48
C ALA A 246 6.55 23.47 -18.01
N ARG A 247 5.60 24.24 -18.57
CA ARG A 247 5.55 24.54 -20.01
C ARG A 247 6.82 25.24 -20.48
N ASP A 248 7.19 26.32 -19.79
CA ASP A 248 8.40 27.09 -20.07
C ASP A 248 9.48 26.69 -19.05
N LYS A 249 10.38 25.79 -19.48
CA LYS A 249 11.40 25.20 -18.59
C LYS A 249 12.48 26.20 -18.15
N PHE A 250 12.54 27.39 -18.75
CA PHE A 250 13.63 28.35 -18.56
C PHE A 250 13.27 29.76 -19.07
N ASP A 251 13.47 30.80 -18.25
CA ASP A 251 13.38 32.20 -18.68
C ASP A 251 14.75 32.74 -19.10
N LEU A 252 15.02 32.74 -20.41
CA LEU A 252 16.29 33.21 -20.97
C LEU A 252 16.52 34.71 -20.73
N ALA A 253 15.47 35.53 -20.64
CA ALA A 253 15.61 36.96 -20.44
C ALA A 253 16.05 37.29 -19.01
N VAL A 254 15.52 36.57 -18.01
CA VAL A 254 15.96 36.67 -16.61
C VAL A 254 17.37 36.10 -16.44
N PHE A 255 17.66 34.96 -17.07
CA PHE A 255 19.00 34.37 -17.04
C PHE A 255 20.08 35.30 -17.62
N ASN A 256 19.82 35.91 -18.77
CA ASN A 256 20.76 36.83 -19.42
C ASN A 256 21.00 38.12 -18.61
N LYS A 257 20.16 38.42 -17.61
CA LYS A 257 20.36 39.50 -16.64
C LYS A 257 21.20 39.09 -15.42
N GLY A 258 21.66 37.83 -15.36
CA GLY A 258 22.48 37.30 -14.27
C GLY A 258 21.70 36.71 -13.09
N ASP A 259 20.36 36.70 -13.15
CA ASP A 259 19.50 36.12 -12.10
C ASP A 259 19.17 34.66 -12.42
N TYR A 260 20.15 33.79 -12.18
CA TYR A 260 20.06 32.38 -12.54
C TYR A 260 19.03 31.60 -11.70
N VAL A 261 18.72 32.06 -10.48
CA VAL A 261 17.79 31.37 -9.58
C VAL A 261 16.35 31.64 -10.02
N SER A 262 15.97 32.91 -10.23
CA SER A 262 14.62 33.24 -10.66
C SER A 262 14.32 32.75 -12.08
N ALA A 263 15.34 32.57 -12.92
CA ALA A 263 15.17 31.97 -14.26
C ALA A 263 14.62 30.54 -14.25
N VAL A 264 14.74 29.82 -13.12
CA VAL A 264 14.26 28.42 -12.96
C VAL A 264 13.28 28.23 -11.80
N GLU A 265 13.01 29.26 -11.00
CA GLU A 265 12.15 29.18 -9.80
C GLU A 265 10.73 28.67 -10.11
N LYS A 266 10.08 29.23 -11.14
CA LYS A 266 8.74 28.79 -11.57
C LYS A 266 8.71 27.30 -11.92
N LYS A 267 9.75 26.81 -12.59
CA LYS A 267 9.88 25.39 -12.94
C LYS A 267 9.95 24.54 -11.67
N ILE A 268 10.80 24.91 -10.72
CA ILE A 268 10.98 24.16 -9.47
C ILE A 268 9.66 24.06 -8.69
N LEU A 269 8.92 25.17 -8.55
CA LEU A 269 7.65 25.19 -7.82
C LEU A 269 6.58 24.29 -8.47
N ILE A 270 6.54 24.23 -9.80
CA ILE A 270 5.61 23.37 -10.54
C ILE A 270 6.00 21.89 -10.38
N GLU A 271 7.27 21.55 -10.57
CA GLU A 271 7.76 20.17 -10.52
C GLU A 271 7.69 19.58 -9.10
N ASN A 272 7.65 20.42 -8.05
CA ASN A 272 7.49 19.98 -6.65
C ASN A 272 6.22 19.12 -6.43
N ILE A 273 5.18 19.29 -7.25
CA ILE A 273 3.94 18.50 -7.17
C ILE A 273 4.24 16.99 -7.31
N SER A 274 5.18 16.59 -8.16
CA SER A 274 5.50 15.17 -8.36
C SER A 274 6.86 14.76 -7.77
N LYS A 275 7.39 15.47 -6.75
CA LYS A 275 8.68 15.10 -6.14
C LYS A 275 8.57 14.06 -5.04
N VAL A 276 7.76 14.33 -4.02
CA VAL A 276 7.71 13.53 -2.78
C VAL A 276 6.26 13.16 -2.45
N LEU A 277 6.06 11.91 -2.05
CA LEU A 277 4.81 11.37 -1.54
C LEU A 277 4.58 11.81 -0.10
N TYR A 278 3.37 12.28 0.22
CA TYR A 278 2.97 12.76 1.55
C TYR A 278 3.96 13.81 2.11
N PRO A 279 4.11 14.96 1.44
CA PRO A 279 4.90 16.06 1.98
C PRO A 279 4.36 16.47 3.35
N ARG A 280 5.25 16.95 4.23
CA ARG A 280 4.86 17.42 5.56
C ARG A 280 3.84 18.55 5.44
N ASP A 281 2.74 18.45 6.17
CA ASP A 281 1.56 19.32 6.08
C ASP A 281 1.20 20.01 7.41
N ASP A 282 2.19 20.16 8.30
CA ASP A 282 2.10 20.98 9.51
C ASP A 282 1.96 22.48 9.21
N SER A 283 2.55 22.92 8.09
CA SER A 283 2.48 24.29 7.59
C SER A 283 1.39 24.49 6.53
N TYR A 284 0.95 25.74 6.33
CA TYR A 284 0.01 26.08 5.25
C TYR A 284 0.53 25.68 3.86
N ALA A 285 1.81 25.94 3.58
CA ALA A 285 2.43 25.57 2.30
C ALA A 285 2.44 24.05 2.07
N GLY A 286 2.64 23.27 3.14
CA GLY A 286 2.55 21.81 3.08
C GLY A 286 1.14 21.30 2.77
N LYS A 287 0.13 21.86 3.45
CA LYS A 287 -1.30 21.58 3.18
C LYS A 287 -1.67 21.94 1.74
N GLU A 288 -1.25 23.11 1.29
CA GLU A 288 -1.48 23.56 -0.08
C GLU A 288 -0.82 22.64 -1.11
N LEU A 289 0.43 22.21 -0.89
CA LEU A 289 1.10 21.27 -1.78
C LEU A 289 0.38 19.91 -1.83
N ARG A 290 -0.08 19.39 -0.70
CA ARG A 290 -0.83 18.12 -0.65
C ARG A 290 -2.16 18.21 -1.41
N LEU A 291 -2.93 19.28 -1.22
CA LEU A 291 -4.16 19.51 -2.00
C LEU A 291 -3.86 19.72 -3.50
N LYS A 292 -2.75 20.39 -3.84
CA LYS A 292 -2.29 20.50 -5.24
C LYS A 292 -2.00 19.14 -5.84
N GLN A 293 -1.33 18.25 -5.11
CA GLN A 293 -1.04 16.89 -5.55
C GLN A 293 -2.32 16.10 -5.81
N GLU A 294 -3.26 16.11 -4.87
CA GLU A 294 -4.54 15.43 -4.99
C GLU A 294 -5.32 15.89 -6.23
N TYR A 295 -5.46 17.21 -6.40
CA TYR A 295 -6.13 17.76 -7.58
C TYR A 295 -5.36 17.49 -8.88
N PHE A 296 -4.03 17.56 -8.85
CA PHE A 296 -3.17 17.36 -10.01
C PHE A 296 -3.46 16.05 -10.71
N PHE A 297 -3.32 14.95 -9.98
CA PHE A 297 -3.43 13.62 -10.57
C PHE A 297 -4.89 13.31 -10.90
N VAL A 298 -5.85 13.80 -10.11
CA VAL A 298 -7.27 13.64 -10.38
C VAL A 298 -7.69 14.32 -11.68
N SER A 299 -7.35 15.60 -11.87
CA SER A 299 -7.75 16.33 -13.07
C SER A 299 -7.12 15.71 -14.32
N ALA A 300 -5.83 15.39 -14.29
CA ALA A 300 -5.15 14.71 -15.40
C ALA A 300 -5.78 13.34 -15.72
N SER A 301 -6.13 12.56 -14.68
CA SER A 301 -6.76 11.25 -14.85
C SER A 301 -8.15 11.35 -15.47
N LEU A 302 -8.99 12.28 -15.00
CA LEU A 302 -10.34 12.48 -15.54
C LEU A 302 -10.29 12.96 -17.00
N GLN A 303 -9.38 13.87 -17.33
CA GLN A 303 -9.18 14.30 -18.72
C GLN A 303 -8.77 13.13 -19.63
N ASP A 304 -7.87 12.23 -19.18
CA ASP A 304 -7.50 11.04 -19.96
C ASP A 304 -8.64 10.03 -20.07
N ILE A 305 -9.41 9.80 -19.01
CA ILE A 305 -10.58 8.91 -19.02
C ILE A 305 -11.63 9.42 -20.01
N ILE A 306 -11.95 10.71 -19.99
CA ILE A 306 -12.92 11.33 -20.89
C ILE A 306 -12.42 11.30 -22.33
N ARG A 307 -11.14 11.60 -22.58
CA ARG A 307 -10.53 11.46 -23.92
C ARG A 307 -10.70 10.03 -24.44
N ARG A 308 -10.40 9.02 -23.63
CA ARG A 308 -10.53 7.60 -24.03
C ARG A 308 -11.97 7.23 -24.33
N PHE A 309 -12.92 7.70 -23.51
CA PHE A 309 -14.35 7.50 -23.76
C PHE A 309 -14.77 8.11 -25.10
N LYS A 310 -14.39 9.37 -25.33
CA LYS A 310 -14.70 10.13 -26.55
C LYS A 310 -14.04 9.60 -27.82
N ALA A 311 -13.01 8.77 -27.70
CA ALA A 311 -12.38 8.13 -28.86
C ALA A 311 -13.31 7.12 -29.55
N THR A 312 -14.29 6.56 -28.83
CA THR A 312 -15.23 5.55 -29.37
C THR A 312 -16.70 5.86 -29.10
N HIS A 313 -17.01 6.93 -28.34
CA HIS A 313 -18.38 7.33 -27.98
C HIS A 313 -18.59 8.82 -28.17
N THR A 314 -19.81 9.21 -28.52
CA THR A 314 -20.20 10.62 -28.67
C THR A 314 -21.13 11.10 -27.56
N ASP A 315 -21.95 10.23 -26.97
CA ASP A 315 -22.90 10.57 -25.92
C ASP A 315 -22.35 10.32 -24.50
N LEU A 316 -22.16 11.40 -23.73
CA LEU A 316 -21.67 11.33 -22.34
C LEU A 316 -22.69 10.71 -21.37
N LEU A 317 -23.95 10.53 -21.74
CA LEU A 317 -24.92 9.77 -20.93
C LEU A 317 -24.54 8.29 -20.79
N ASP A 318 -23.75 7.75 -21.74
CA ASP A 318 -23.24 6.38 -21.68
C ASP A 318 -21.97 6.24 -20.83
N PHE A 319 -21.41 7.35 -20.32
CA PHE A 319 -20.20 7.35 -19.52
C PHE A 319 -20.20 6.35 -18.36
N PRO A 320 -21.21 6.29 -17.45
CA PRO A 320 -21.21 5.32 -16.34
C PRO A 320 -21.40 3.86 -16.79
N LYS A 321 -21.86 3.63 -18.03
CA LYS A 321 -21.95 2.28 -18.61
C LYS A 321 -20.59 1.77 -19.08
N LYS A 322 -19.63 2.67 -19.34
CA LYS A 322 -18.30 2.37 -19.88
C LYS A 322 -17.15 2.68 -18.93
N VAL A 323 -17.41 3.47 -17.90
CA VAL A 323 -16.42 3.96 -16.94
C VAL A 323 -16.89 3.64 -15.51
N ALA A 324 -16.03 2.98 -14.74
CA ALA A 324 -16.14 2.88 -13.29
C ALA A 324 -14.89 3.50 -12.66
N ILE A 325 -15.05 4.36 -11.66
CA ILE A 325 -13.93 5.00 -10.96
C ILE A 325 -13.96 4.62 -9.49
N GLN A 326 -12.90 3.99 -9.01
CA GLN A 326 -12.73 3.65 -7.60
C GLN A 326 -11.86 4.70 -6.91
N LEU A 327 -12.43 5.35 -5.89
CA LEU A 327 -11.76 6.29 -5.00
C LEU A 327 -11.14 5.50 -3.83
N ASN A 328 -9.81 5.38 -3.84
CA ASN A 328 -9.07 4.68 -2.79
C ASN A 328 -8.72 5.65 -1.65
N ASP A 329 -9.51 5.61 -0.58
CA ASP A 329 -9.50 6.57 0.51
C ASP A 329 -9.89 8.01 0.04
N THR A 330 -9.69 9.00 0.90
CA THR A 330 -10.18 10.38 0.71
C THR A 330 -9.37 11.22 -0.28
N HIS A 331 -8.12 10.86 -0.55
CA HIS A 331 -7.22 11.61 -1.43
C HIS A 331 -7.79 11.94 -2.84
N PRO A 332 -8.41 10.99 -3.59
CA PRO A 332 -8.96 11.28 -4.92
C PRO A 332 -10.36 11.91 -4.91
N VAL A 333 -10.95 12.24 -3.76
CA VAL A 333 -12.38 12.63 -3.66
C VAL A 333 -12.68 13.93 -4.40
N ILE A 334 -11.70 14.80 -4.60
CA ILE A 334 -11.83 15.98 -5.46
C ILE A 334 -12.16 15.63 -6.92
N ALA A 335 -12.11 14.36 -7.32
CA ALA A 335 -12.58 13.86 -8.60
C ALA A 335 -14.08 14.04 -8.80
N ILE A 336 -14.86 14.01 -7.72
CA ILE A 336 -16.32 14.22 -7.77
C ILE A 336 -16.63 15.63 -8.29
N PRO A 337 -16.17 16.72 -7.65
CA PRO A 337 -16.40 18.06 -8.17
C PRO A 337 -15.65 18.35 -9.48
N GLU A 338 -14.50 17.73 -9.75
CA GLU A 338 -13.81 17.90 -11.04
C GLU A 338 -14.59 17.29 -12.20
N LEU A 339 -15.17 16.09 -12.05
CA LEU A 339 -16.01 15.49 -13.09
C LEU A 339 -17.26 16.36 -13.31
N MET A 340 -17.90 16.82 -12.24
CA MET A 340 -19.01 17.78 -12.33
C MET A 340 -18.61 19.05 -13.09
N ARG A 341 -17.43 19.61 -12.80
CA ARG A 341 -16.90 20.80 -13.48
C ARG A 341 -16.74 20.55 -14.97
N ILE A 342 -16.10 19.45 -15.37
CA ILE A 342 -15.89 19.13 -16.80
C ILE A 342 -17.24 18.96 -17.50
N LEU A 343 -18.14 18.14 -16.94
CA LEU A 343 -19.45 17.88 -17.54
C LEU A 343 -20.29 19.15 -17.71
N MET A 344 -20.28 20.05 -16.72
CA MET A 344 -21.09 21.27 -16.77
C MET A 344 -20.44 22.39 -17.56
N ASP A 345 -19.18 22.70 -17.25
CA ASP A 345 -18.52 23.91 -17.72
C ASP A 345 -17.86 23.70 -19.10
N GLU A 346 -17.46 22.47 -19.45
CA GLU A 346 -16.82 22.15 -20.75
C GLU A 346 -17.77 21.40 -21.69
N GLU A 347 -18.56 20.46 -21.17
CA GLU A 347 -19.48 19.64 -21.97
C GLU A 347 -20.92 20.18 -21.99
N ASN A 348 -21.19 21.29 -21.29
CA ASN A 348 -22.48 22.00 -21.24
C ASN A 348 -23.67 21.16 -20.71
N ILE A 349 -23.42 20.09 -19.97
CA ILE A 349 -24.44 19.21 -19.38
C ILE A 349 -25.10 19.88 -18.18
N GLU A 350 -26.42 19.79 -18.08
CA GLU A 350 -27.15 20.34 -16.93
C GLU A 350 -26.86 19.61 -15.63
N TRP A 351 -26.89 20.34 -14.51
CA TRP A 351 -26.53 19.84 -13.17
C TRP A 351 -27.12 18.46 -12.84
N ASN A 352 -28.43 18.28 -13.01
CA ASN A 352 -29.10 17.05 -12.61
C ASN A 352 -28.62 15.83 -13.41
N ILE A 353 -28.33 16.02 -14.70
CA ILE A 353 -27.80 14.99 -15.59
C ILE A 353 -26.34 14.71 -15.24
N ALA A 354 -25.52 15.75 -15.10
CA ALA A 354 -24.12 15.63 -14.72
C ALA A 354 -23.96 14.93 -13.36
N TRP A 355 -24.80 15.27 -12.38
CA TRP A 355 -24.79 14.64 -11.06
C TRP A 355 -25.21 13.16 -11.12
N GLY A 356 -26.17 12.81 -11.99
CA GLY A 356 -26.53 11.42 -12.27
C GLY A 356 -25.35 10.61 -12.81
N ILE A 357 -24.66 11.13 -13.84
CA ILE A 357 -23.44 10.53 -14.39
C ILE A 357 -22.37 10.35 -13.30
N CYS A 358 -22.11 11.42 -12.54
CA CYS A 358 -21.10 11.45 -11.49
C CYS A 358 -21.37 10.36 -10.44
N LYS A 359 -22.58 10.30 -9.90
CA LYS A 359 -22.96 9.35 -8.85
C LYS A 359 -22.82 7.89 -9.30
N GLU A 360 -23.26 7.57 -10.50
CA GLU A 360 -23.17 6.22 -11.07
C GLU A 360 -21.75 5.83 -11.49
N THR A 361 -20.84 6.79 -11.62
CA THR A 361 -19.44 6.54 -12.00
C THR A 361 -18.56 6.20 -10.78
N PHE A 362 -18.74 6.90 -9.65
CA PHE A 362 -17.81 6.80 -8.51
C PHE A 362 -18.23 5.77 -7.47
N SER A 363 -17.24 5.05 -6.95
CA SER A 363 -17.32 4.22 -5.74
C SER A 363 -16.21 4.57 -4.78
N PHE A 364 -16.46 4.46 -3.47
CA PHE A 364 -15.52 4.89 -2.43
C PHE A 364 -15.15 3.74 -1.49
N THR A 365 -13.85 3.53 -1.29
CA THR A 365 -13.35 2.62 -0.25
C THR A 365 -12.74 3.43 0.89
N ASN A 366 -13.24 3.21 2.10
CA ASN A 366 -12.64 3.79 3.30
C ASN A 366 -11.65 2.79 3.92
N HIS A 367 -10.47 3.30 4.32
CA HIS A 367 -9.37 2.52 4.89
C HIS A 367 -9.03 2.90 6.34
N THR A 368 -9.81 3.77 6.97
CA THR A 368 -9.52 4.28 8.30
C THR A 368 -10.78 4.53 9.12
N ILE A 369 -10.66 4.20 10.40
CA ILE A 369 -11.65 4.50 11.44
C ILE A 369 -11.23 5.66 12.34
N LEU A 370 -9.99 6.13 12.20
CA LEU A 370 -9.46 7.25 12.98
C LEU A 370 -10.04 8.57 12.42
N PRO A 371 -10.83 9.33 13.19
CA PRO A 371 -11.41 10.59 12.72
C PRO A 371 -10.35 11.59 12.22
N GLU A 372 -9.17 11.61 12.85
CA GLU A 372 -8.04 12.46 12.46
C GLU A 372 -7.42 12.09 11.11
N ALA A 373 -7.68 10.88 10.60
CA ALA A 373 -7.24 10.44 9.28
C ALA A 373 -8.29 10.70 8.19
N LEU A 374 -9.49 11.17 8.54
CA LEU A 374 -10.48 11.61 7.56
C LEU A 374 -10.15 13.05 7.13
N GLU A 375 -9.74 13.21 5.87
CA GLU A 375 -9.22 14.47 5.38
C GLU A 375 -10.26 15.61 5.46
N THR A 376 -9.80 16.74 6.00
CA THR A 376 -10.53 18.00 5.99
C THR A 376 -9.65 19.12 5.44
N TRP A 377 -10.24 19.96 4.59
CA TRP A 377 -9.54 21.07 3.95
C TRP A 377 -10.14 22.41 4.34
N PRO A 378 -9.37 23.38 4.86
CA PRO A 378 -9.90 24.71 5.17
C PRO A 378 -10.56 25.35 3.93
N ILE A 379 -11.75 25.91 4.08
CA ILE A 379 -12.50 26.49 2.96
C ILE A 379 -11.70 27.57 2.24
N LYS A 380 -10.95 28.39 3.00
CA LYS A 380 -10.08 29.41 2.42
C LYS A 380 -9.03 28.78 1.48
N LEU A 381 -8.41 27.68 1.88
CA LEU A 381 -7.42 27.00 1.06
C LEU A 381 -8.06 26.44 -0.22
N VAL A 382 -9.21 25.78 -0.12
CA VAL A 382 -9.94 25.26 -1.28
C VAL A 382 -10.40 26.40 -2.20
N GLY A 383 -10.90 27.50 -1.64
CA GLY A 383 -11.38 28.65 -2.42
C GLY A 383 -10.26 29.41 -3.11
N ASP A 384 -9.11 29.57 -2.46
CA ASP A 384 -7.93 30.19 -3.06
C ASP A 384 -7.39 29.33 -4.21
N LEU A 385 -7.31 28.01 -4.02
CA LEU A 385 -6.66 27.11 -4.98
C LEU A 385 -7.59 26.59 -6.09
N LEU A 386 -8.85 26.29 -5.75
CA LEU A 386 -9.85 25.59 -6.56
C LEU A 386 -11.23 26.29 -6.44
N PRO A 387 -11.35 27.57 -6.82
CA PRO A 387 -12.54 28.37 -6.55
C PRO A 387 -13.81 27.78 -7.17
N ARG A 388 -13.70 27.23 -8.40
CA ARG A 388 -14.85 26.61 -9.08
C ARG A 388 -15.31 25.32 -8.40
N HIS A 389 -14.38 24.52 -7.88
CA HIS A 389 -14.71 23.30 -7.16
C HIS A 389 -15.40 23.62 -5.84
N LEU A 390 -15.00 24.70 -5.17
CA LEU A 390 -15.68 25.15 -3.96
C LEU A 390 -17.15 25.51 -4.23
N ASP A 391 -17.46 26.21 -5.33
CA ASP A 391 -18.85 26.50 -5.73
C ASP A 391 -19.65 25.20 -5.93
N ILE A 392 -19.07 24.23 -6.63
CA ILE A 392 -19.70 22.93 -6.88
C ILE A 392 -19.90 22.16 -5.57
N ILE A 393 -18.93 22.18 -4.66
CA ILE A 393 -19.02 21.53 -3.35
C ILE A 393 -20.14 22.16 -2.52
N TYR A 394 -20.28 23.48 -2.52
CA TYR A 394 -21.39 24.15 -1.84
C TYR A 394 -22.75 23.76 -2.43
N GLU A 395 -22.85 23.66 -3.75
CA GLU A 395 -24.09 23.26 -4.40
C GLU A 395 -24.45 21.79 -4.13
N ILE A 396 -23.45 20.89 -4.14
CA ILE A 396 -23.62 19.48 -3.70
C ILE A 396 -24.15 19.46 -2.26
N ASN A 397 -23.52 20.21 -1.35
CA ASN A 397 -23.91 20.27 0.05
C ASN A 397 -25.34 20.79 0.22
N HIS A 398 -25.68 21.90 -0.46
CA HIS A 398 -27.00 22.52 -0.38
C HIS A 398 -28.10 21.54 -0.80
N ARG A 399 -27.96 20.93 -2.00
CA ARG A 399 -28.94 19.96 -2.52
C ARG A 399 -29.06 18.72 -1.65
N PHE A 400 -27.94 18.22 -1.13
CA PHE A 400 -27.96 17.07 -0.24
C PHE A 400 -28.65 17.37 1.09
N LEU A 401 -28.34 18.50 1.73
CA LEU A 401 -28.95 18.88 3.00
C LEU A 401 -30.46 19.15 2.88
N ASN A 402 -30.95 19.64 1.73
CA ASN A 402 -32.38 19.75 1.47
C ASN A 402 -33.06 18.36 1.52
N ARG A 403 -32.46 17.34 0.90
CA ARG A 403 -32.97 15.95 0.96
C ARG A 403 -32.91 15.36 2.37
N VAL A 404 -31.86 15.67 3.14
CA VAL A 404 -31.76 15.25 4.55
C VAL A 404 -32.85 15.91 5.39
N LYS A 405 -33.10 17.21 5.19
CA LYS A 405 -34.15 17.96 5.88
C LYS A 405 -35.55 17.43 5.55
N GLU A 406 -35.80 17.06 4.30
CA GLU A 406 -37.06 16.44 3.88
C GLU A 406 -37.28 15.07 4.54
N LYS A 407 -36.24 14.24 4.61
CA LYS A 407 -36.34 12.88 5.20
C LYS A 407 -36.36 12.90 6.74
N TYR A 408 -35.66 13.84 7.37
CA TYR A 408 -35.50 13.94 8.82
C TYR A 408 -35.79 15.37 9.34
N PRO A 409 -37.03 15.88 9.20
CA PRO A 409 -37.36 17.28 9.50
C PRO A 409 -37.20 17.67 10.98
N LYS A 410 -37.15 16.69 11.89
CA LYS A 410 -37.04 16.89 13.34
C LYS A 410 -35.61 16.73 13.90
N ASP A 411 -34.66 16.23 13.11
CA ASP A 411 -33.26 16.00 13.54
C ASP A 411 -32.33 17.05 12.92
N VAL A 412 -32.38 18.28 13.45
CA VAL A 412 -31.53 19.39 12.98
C VAL A 412 -30.04 19.06 13.19
N GLY A 413 -29.69 18.30 14.24
CA GLY A 413 -28.32 17.89 14.51
C GLY A 413 -27.71 17.02 13.41
N ARG A 414 -28.54 16.18 12.76
CA ARG A 414 -28.12 15.34 11.62
C ARG A 414 -27.68 16.16 10.41
N LEU A 415 -28.27 17.32 10.17
CA LEU A 415 -27.82 18.23 9.10
C LEU A 415 -26.35 18.63 9.31
N VAL A 416 -25.95 18.92 10.55
CA VAL A 416 -24.55 19.29 10.87
C VAL A 416 -23.61 18.10 10.67
N ARG A 417 -23.99 16.92 11.18
CA ARG A 417 -23.16 15.70 11.09
C ARG A 417 -22.96 15.23 9.64
N MET A 418 -24.01 15.34 8.82
CA MET A 418 -24.00 14.91 7.42
C MET A 418 -23.59 15.99 6.41
N SER A 419 -23.45 17.26 6.82
CA SER A 419 -22.96 18.35 5.95
C SER A 419 -21.56 18.05 5.43
N VAL A 420 -21.27 18.41 4.19
CA VAL A 420 -19.89 18.43 3.64
C VAL A 420 -19.08 19.55 4.27
N ILE A 421 -19.73 20.62 4.71
CA ILE A 421 -19.08 21.77 5.33
C ILE A 421 -19.11 21.63 6.84
N GLU A 422 -17.93 21.65 7.46
CA GLU A 422 -17.77 21.82 8.90
C GLU A 422 -17.78 23.31 9.25
N GLU A 423 -18.61 23.70 10.21
CA GLU A 423 -18.79 25.09 10.64
C GLU A 423 -18.06 25.38 11.95
N ARG A 424 -17.74 24.35 12.76
CA ARG A 424 -17.09 24.48 14.07
C ARG A 424 -15.58 24.33 13.96
N GLY A 425 -14.84 25.14 14.72
CA GLY A 425 -13.37 25.01 14.80
C GLY A 425 -12.60 25.54 13.58
N GLY A 426 -13.27 26.30 12.71
CA GLY A 426 -12.73 26.81 11.45
C GLY A 426 -13.38 26.11 10.26
N LYS A 427 -13.93 26.91 9.33
CA LYS A 427 -14.71 26.37 8.21
C LYS A 427 -13.87 25.47 7.31
N SER A 428 -14.29 24.23 7.11
CA SER A 428 -13.56 23.24 6.30
C SER A 428 -14.49 22.32 5.51
N VAL A 429 -13.95 21.69 4.47
CA VAL A 429 -14.61 20.68 3.64
C VAL A 429 -14.26 19.30 4.19
N LYS A 430 -15.27 18.49 4.53
CA LYS A 430 -15.14 17.10 4.99
C LYS A 430 -15.15 16.16 3.78
N MET A 431 -13.97 15.69 3.37
CA MET A 431 -13.82 14.90 2.14
C MET A 431 -14.53 13.55 2.25
N ALA A 432 -14.50 12.90 3.41
CA ALA A 432 -15.25 11.66 3.62
C ALA A 432 -16.75 11.83 3.36
N ASN A 433 -17.36 12.92 3.85
CA ASN A 433 -18.77 13.22 3.61
C ASN A 433 -19.05 13.47 2.12
N LEU A 434 -18.17 14.20 1.43
CA LEU A 434 -18.27 14.42 -0.02
C LEU A 434 -18.21 13.09 -0.79
N ALA A 435 -17.32 12.18 -0.40
CA ALA A 435 -17.19 10.84 -0.99
C ALA A 435 -18.47 10.00 -0.82
N LEU A 436 -19.04 9.99 0.38
CA LEU A 436 -20.29 9.30 0.70
C LEU A 436 -21.46 9.86 -0.11
N ILE A 437 -21.50 11.17 -0.36
CA ILE A 437 -22.60 11.79 -1.12
C ILE A 437 -22.47 11.53 -2.62
N GLY A 438 -21.26 11.61 -3.17
CA GLY A 438 -21.02 11.51 -4.61
C GLY A 438 -20.75 10.11 -5.15
N SER A 439 -20.79 9.06 -4.33
CA SER A 439 -20.55 7.67 -4.75
C SER A 439 -21.82 6.81 -4.70
N HIS A 440 -22.01 5.89 -5.63
CA HIS A 440 -23.14 4.94 -5.60
C HIS A 440 -22.89 3.73 -4.67
N LYS A 441 -21.62 3.39 -4.42
CA LYS A 441 -21.21 2.34 -3.46
C LYS A 441 -20.09 2.83 -2.55
N VAL A 442 -20.14 2.39 -1.30
CA VAL A 442 -19.16 2.65 -0.25
C VAL A 442 -18.80 1.33 0.39
N ASN A 443 -17.52 1.04 0.58
CA ASN A 443 -17.12 -0.19 1.23
C ASN A 443 -16.03 -0.01 2.28
N GLY A 444 -16.10 -0.86 3.31
CA GLY A 444 -15.01 -1.11 4.24
C GLY A 444 -14.13 -2.28 3.79
N VAL A 445 -13.03 -2.52 4.52
CA VAL A 445 -11.90 -3.36 4.10
C VAL A 445 -11.67 -4.61 4.97
N ALA A 446 -12.55 -4.84 5.95
CA ALA A 446 -12.68 -6.04 6.76
C ALA A 446 -14.09 -6.03 7.38
N LYS A 447 -14.62 -7.19 7.77
CA LYS A 447 -16.00 -7.28 8.27
C LYS A 447 -16.24 -6.37 9.49
N ILE A 448 -15.40 -6.49 10.52
CA ILE A 448 -15.50 -5.66 11.74
C ILE A 448 -15.40 -4.17 11.43
N HIS A 449 -14.49 -3.79 10.52
CA HIS A 449 -14.32 -2.42 10.07
C HIS A 449 -15.56 -1.88 9.37
N THR A 450 -16.21 -2.67 8.51
CA THR A 450 -17.48 -2.27 7.88
C THR A 450 -18.58 -2.07 8.92
N GLU A 451 -18.63 -2.87 9.98
CA GLU A 451 -19.63 -2.68 11.04
C GLU A 451 -19.37 -1.39 11.84
N ILE A 452 -18.10 -1.08 12.14
CA ILE A 452 -17.72 0.21 12.77
C ILE A 452 -18.12 1.39 11.86
N ILE A 453 -17.86 1.30 10.56
CA ILE A 453 -18.30 2.31 9.57
C ILE A 453 -19.81 2.53 9.63
N LYS A 454 -20.61 1.45 9.62
CA LYS A 454 -22.08 1.54 9.57
C LYS A 454 -22.70 2.02 10.88
N HIS A 455 -22.12 1.67 12.02
CA HIS A 455 -22.78 1.86 13.31
C HIS A 455 -22.18 2.97 14.17
N GLU A 456 -20.96 3.40 13.86
CA GLU A 456 -20.26 4.45 14.61
C GLU A 456 -19.88 5.62 13.70
N LEU A 457 -19.00 5.39 12.72
CA LEU A 457 -18.35 6.48 11.98
C LEU A 457 -19.30 7.21 11.02
N PHE A 458 -20.07 6.46 10.23
CA PHE A 458 -20.97 7.00 9.21
C PHE A 458 -22.42 6.56 9.44
N LYS A 459 -22.80 6.40 10.71
CA LYS A 459 -24.13 5.94 11.12
C LYS A 459 -25.28 6.68 10.43
N ASP A 460 -25.26 8.01 10.44
CA ASP A 460 -26.33 8.81 9.82
C ASP A 460 -26.40 8.59 8.30
N PHE A 461 -25.27 8.38 7.62
CA PHE A 461 -25.23 8.08 6.19
C PHE A 461 -25.75 6.67 5.89
N TYR A 462 -25.41 5.69 6.73
CA TYR A 462 -25.94 4.33 6.61
C TYR A 462 -27.46 4.32 6.80
N GLU A 463 -27.99 5.00 7.82
CA GLU A 463 -29.44 5.14 8.03
C GLU A 463 -30.12 5.90 6.87
N PHE A 464 -29.43 6.87 6.26
CA PHE A 464 -29.95 7.62 5.13
C PHE A 464 -30.02 6.75 3.86
N ASN A 465 -29.02 5.91 3.60
CA ASN A 465 -28.94 5.06 2.40
C ASN A 465 -28.21 3.72 2.66
N PRO A 466 -28.89 2.71 3.24
CA PRO A 466 -28.24 1.46 3.66
C PRO A 466 -27.62 0.66 2.51
N GLU A 467 -28.29 0.62 1.36
CA GLU A 467 -27.90 -0.18 0.19
C GLU A 467 -26.57 0.27 -0.45
N GLN A 468 -26.09 1.47 -0.10
CA GLN A 468 -24.81 1.99 -0.54
C GLN A 468 -23.63 1.28 0.09
N PHE A 469 -23.79 0.77 1.32
CA PHE A 469 -22.70 0.22 2.12
C PHE A 469 -22.50 -1.27 1.86
N THR A 470 -21.29 -1.67 1.49
CA THR A 470 -20.87 -3.06 1.32
C THR A 470 -19.56 -3.33 2.07
N ASN A 471 -19.11 -4.58 2.04
CA ASN A 471 -17.82 -5.00 2.56
C ASN A 471 -17.01 -5.64 1.43
N LYS A 472 -15.71 -5.34 1.40
CA LYS A 472 -14.74 -6.05 0.58
C LYS A 472 -13.51 -6.27 1.44
N THR A 473 -13.45 -7.38 2.18
CA THR A 473 -12.25 -7.74 2.93
C THR A 473 -11.02 -7.66 2.01
N ASN A 474 -9.93 -7.08 2.48
CA ASN A 474 -8.70 -6.98 1.71
C ASN A 474 -8.11 -8.34 1.32
N GLY A 475 -7.10 -8.32 0.46
CA GLY A 475 -6.33 -9.50 0.08
C GLY A 475 -4.96 -9.14 -0.47
N ILE A 476 -4.16 -10.17 -0.69
CA ILE A 476 -2.79 -10.08 -1.21
C ILE A 476 -2.64 -10.98 -2.44
N THR A 477 -1.77 -10.61 -3.37
CA THR A 477 -1.47 -11.47 -4.52
C THR A 477 -0.53 -12.60 -4.12
N GLN A 478 -0.95 -13.84 -4.36
CA GLN A 478 -0.13 -15.03 -4.14
C GLN A 478 1.05 -15.13 -5.12
N ARG A 479 1.02 -14.43 -6.26
CA ARG A 479 2.13 -14.44 -7.25
C ARG A 479 3.38 -13.81 -6.65
N ARG A 480 3.26 -12.66 -5.99
CA ARG A 480 4.38 -12.02 -5.31
C ARG A 480 4.65 -12.64 -3.94
N TRP A 481 3.62 -12.76 -3.12
CA TRP A 481 3.79 -13.05 -1.69
C TRP A 481 3.98 -14.54 -1.36
N LEU A 482 3.88 -15.44 -2.33
CA LEU A 482 4.19 -16.86 -2.15
C LEU A 482 5.07 -17.36 -3.31
N LEU A 483 4.57 -17.28 -4.56
CA LEU A 483 5.26 -17.84 -5.73
C LEU A 483 6.65 -17.23 -5.97
N HIS A 484 6.78 -15.90 -5.87
CA HIS A 484 8.05 -15.18 -5.94
C HIS A 484 8.82 -15.24 -4.61
N ALA A 485 8.23 -14.68 -3.55
CA ALA A 485 8.92 -14.47 -2.28
C ALA A 485 9.39 -15.76 -1.59
N ASN A 486 8.74 -16.89 -1.86
CA ASN A 486 9.04 -18.18 -1.23
C ASN A 486 8.94 -19.33 -2.23
N SER A 487 9.85 -19.32 -3.19
CA SER A 487 9.94 -20.33 -4.26
C SER A 487 10.06 -21.77 -3.72
N ARG A 488 10.83 -21.98 -2.64
CA ARG A 488 10.97 -23.30 -1.99
C ARG A 488 9.63 -23.82 -1.47
N LEU A 489 8.86 -22.99 -0.76
CA LEU A 489 7.53 -23.37 -0.28
C LEU A 489 6.55 -23.59 -1.44
N SER A 490 6.59 -22.71 -2.44
CA SER A 490 5.74 -22.79 -3.62
C SER A 490 5.98 -24.07 -4.43
N ASN A 491 7.23 -24.51 -4.56
CA ASN A 491 7.58 -25.78 -5.18
C ASN A 491 7.03 -26.96 -4.37
N LEU A 492 7.23 -26.96 -3.05
CA LEU A 492 6.69 -28.01 -2.17
C LEU A 492 5.16 -28.11 -2.26
N ILE A 493 4.45 -26.98 -2.28
CA ILE A 493 3.00 -26.93 -2.45
C ILE A 493 2.62 -27.50 -3.82
N THR A 494 3.28 -27.04 -4.88
CA THR A 494 2.98 -27.45 -6.26
C THR A 494 3.21 -28.94 -6.48
N GLU A 495 4.28 -29.52 -5.93
CA GLU A 495 4.52 -30.97 -5.95
C GLU A 495 3.46 -31.77 -5.19
N THR A 496 2.83 -31.16 -4.18
CA THR A 496 1.89 -31.85 -3.29
C THR A 496 0.45 -31.79 -3.81
N ILE A 497 0.03 -30.64 -4.36
CA ILE A 497 -1.37 -30.39 -4.74
C ILE A 497 -1.56 -29.86 -6.17
N GLY A 498 -0.50 -29.75 -6.99
CA GLY A 498 -0.55 -29.18 -8.34
C GLY A 498 -0.39 -27.66 -8.38
N GLU A 499 -0.41 -27.05 -9.56
CA GLU A 499 -0.13 -25.60 -9.76
C GLU A 499 -1.39 -24.70 -9.65
N ASP A 500 -2.60 -25.28 -9.62
CA ASP A 500 -3.86 -24.52 -9.70
C ASP A 500 -4.03 -23.45 -8.60
N TRP A 501 -3.37 -23.63 -7.46
CA TRP A 501 -3.39 -22.68 -6.34
C TRP A 501 -2.91 -21.27 -6.72
N VAL A 502 -2.08 -21.13 -7.76
CA VAL A 502 -1.54 -19.82 -8.16
C VAL A 502 -2.65 -18.91 -8.69
N THR A 503 -3.69 -19.46 -9.30
CA THR A 503 -4.86 -18.70 -9.81
C THR A 503 -6.14 -18.94 -9.01
N ASN A 504 -6.13 -19.94 -8.12
CA ASN A 504 -7.23 -20.25 -7.22
C ASN A 504 -6.70 -20.63 -5.83
N LEU A 505 -6.47 -19.63 -4.98
CA LEU A 505 -5.78 -19.84 -3.70
C LEU A 505 -6.55 -20.79 -2.73
N ASP A 506 -7.85 -21.00 -2.93
CA ASP A 506 -8.63 -21.98 -2.14
C ASP A 506 -8.15 -23.43 -2.32
N CYS A 507 -7.45 -23.74 -3.41
CA CYS A 507 -6.81 -25.04 -3.63
C CYS A 507 -5.80 -25.40 -2.51
N LEU A 508 -5.25 -24.42 -1.80
CA LEU A 508 -4.35 -24.65 -0.66
C LEU A 508 -4.98 -25.53 0.44
N LYS A 509 -6.31 -25.61 0.53
CA LYS A 509 -7.02 -26.53 1.45
C LYS A 509 -6.62 -28.00 1.26
N GLY A 510 -6.14 -28.39 0.08
CA GLY A 510 -5.61 -29.74 -0.17
C GLY A 510 -4.45 -30.13 0.77
N LEU A 511 -3.68 -29.17 1.27
CA LEU A 511 -2.59 -29.38 2.21
C LEU A 511 -3.05 -29.87 3.60
N LEU A 512 -4.33 -29.68 3.96
CA LEU A 512 -4.87 -30.17 5.23
C LEU A 512 -4.78 -31.69 5.36
N THR A 513 -4.71 -32.42 4.24
CA THR A 513 -4.52 -33.88 4.23
C THR A 513 -3.09 -34.30 4.61
N LYS A 514 -2.13 -33.38 4.57
CA LYS A 514 -0.70 -33.61 4.81
C LYS A 514 -0.20 -33.02 6.12
N LYS A 515 -1.03 -32.28 6.85
CA LYS A 515 -0.64 -31.59 8.10
C LYS A 515 -0.11 -32.52 9.20
N ASP A 516 -0.49 -33.81 9.17
CA ASP A 516 -0.06 -34.84 10.13
C ASP A 516 0.95 -35.84 9.55
N ASP A 517 1.33 -35.69 8.28
CA ASP A 517 2.30 -36.56 7.62
C ASP A 517 3.73 -36.18 8.08
N PRO A 518 4.46 -37.07 8.79
CA PRO A 518 5.79 -36.74 9.31
C PRO A 518 6.81 -36.40 8.22
N ASN A 519 6.70 -37.02 7.04
CA ASN A 519 7.60 -36.73 5.93
C ASN A 519 7.31 -35.34 5.33
N PHE A 520 6.03 -34.99 5.20
CA PHE A 520 5.64 -33.67 4.75
C PHE A 520 6.04 -32.58 5.75
N GLN A 521 5.78 -32.79 7.04
CA GLN A 521 6.22 -31.86 8.11
C GLN A 521 7.75 -31.65 8.09
N LYS A 522 8.53 -32.71 7.90
CA LYS A 522 9.99 -32.61 7.80
C LYS A 522 10.41 -31.73 6.62
N ARG A 523 9.81 -31.92 5.44
CA ARG A 523 10.08 -31.10 4.24
C ARG A 523 9.63 -29.65 4.44
N TRP A 524 8.48 -29.44 5.05
CA TRP A 524 7.95 -28.12 5.38
C TRP A 524 8.89 -27.34 6.30
N LYS A 525 9.36 -27.99 7.37
CA LYS A 525 10.33 -27.41 8.29
C LYS A 525 11.65 -27.11 7.59
N GLN A 526 12.15 -28.02 6.76
CA GLN A 526 13.39 -27.82 5.99
C GLN A 526 13.32 -26.56 5.12
N VAL A 527 12.20 -26.33 4.43
CA VAL A 527 11.96 -25.10 3.66
C VAL A 527 12.08 -23.86 4.54
N LYS A 528 11.46 -23.86 5.72
CA LYS A 528 11.55 -22.73 6.67
C LYS A 528 12.98 -22.53 7.17
N ASP A 529 13.66 -23.61 7.56
CA ASP A 529 15.04 -23.56 8.06
C ASP A 529 16.00 -22.96 7.01
N ASP A 530 15.87 -23.35 5.74
CA ASP A 530 16.72 -22.83 4.67
C ASP A 530 16.41 -21.36 4.37
N ASN A 531 15.14 -20.95 4.37
CA ASN A 531 14.78 -19.53 4.27
C ASN A 531 15.35 -18.70 5.44
N LYS A 532 15.37 -19.26 6.66
CA LYS A 532 15.95 -18.60 7.83
C LYS A 532 17.47 -18.45 7.73
N LYS A 533 18.18 -19.43 7.13
CA LYS A 533 19.63 -19.32 6.87
C LYS A 533 19.93 -18.21 5.87
N ASP A 534 19.24 -18.19 4.73
CA ASP A 534 19.40 -17.14 3.71
C ASP A 534 19.11 -15.75 4.31
N PHE A 535 18.08 -15.66 5.15
CA PHE A 535 17.75 -14.43 5.84
C PHE A 535 18.79 -14.03 6.88
N ALA A 536 19.34 -14.97 7.65
CA ALA A 536 20.41 -14.70 8.61
C ALA A 536 21.67 -14.17 7.93
N GLU A 537 22.04 -14.73 6.77
CA GLU A 537 23.12 -14.22 5.94
C GLU A 537 22.83 -12.81 5.41
N PHE A 538 21.62 -12.58 4.90
CA PHE A 538 21.18 -11.25 4.49
C PHE A 538 21.29 -10.23 5.65
N VAL A 539 20.81 -10.56 6.85
CA VAL A 539 20.89 -9.68 8.03
C VAL A 539 22.34 -9.40 8.39
N LYS A 540 23.22 -10.41 8.36
CA LYS A 540 24.64 -10.24 8.62
C LYS A 540 25.30 -9.31 7.60
N ASN A 541 25.02 -9.50 6.31
CA ASN A 541 25.58 -8.68 5.24
C ASN A 541 25.07 -7.23 5.30
N LYS A 542 23.80 -7.03 5.70
CA LYS A 542 23.15 -5.71 5.77
C LYS A 542 23.53 -4.92 7.03
N THR A 543 23.65 -5.59 8.18
CA THR A 543 23.73 -4.94 9.50
C THR A 543 25.00 -5.26 10.29
N GLY A 544 25.76 -6.26 9.87
CA GLY A 544 26.87 -6.83 10.65
C GLY A 544 26.43 -7.73 11.81
N ILE A 545 25.14 -7.78 12.14
CA ILE A 545 24.61 -8.58 13.25
C ILE A 545 24.48 -10.03 12.80
N THR A 546 25.11 -10.94 13.54
CA THR A 546 24.92 -12.39 13.35
C THR A 546 23.75 -12.86 14.20
N ILE A 547 22.78 -13.53 13.57
CA ILE A 547 21.61 -14.12 14.21
C ILE A 547 21.62 -15.64 14.03
N ASP A 548 21.02 -16.37 14.98
CA ASP A 548 20.97 -17.83 14.95
C ASP A 548 19.69 -18.31 14.22
N PRO A 549 19.80 -18.97 13.06
CA PRO A 549 18.64 -19.49 12.34
C PRO A 549 17.90 -20.62 13.09
N ALA A 550 18.45 -21.18 14.17
CA ALA A 550 17.74 -22.13 15.04
C ALA A 550 16.80 -21.44 16.04
N SER A 551 16.96 -20.13 16.30
CA SER A 551 16.08 -19.36 17.18
C SER A 551 14.71 -19.11 16.57
N LEU A 552 13.68 -18.91 17.37
CA LEU A 552 12.36 -18.47 16.89
C LEU A 552 12.50 -17.10 16.21
N PHE A 553 12.09 -17.01 14.94
CA PHE A 553 12.06 -15.75 14.20
C PHE A 553 10.73 -15.03 14.39
N ASP A 554 10.75 -14.02 15.26
CA ASP A 554 9.62 -13.23 15.72
C ASP A 554 9.65 -11.83 15.08
N CYS A 555 8.63 -11.47 14.29
CA CYS A 555 8.68 -10.23 13.50
C CYS A 555 7.48 -9.30 13.74
N GLN A 556 7.77 -8.00 13.80
CA GLN A 556 6.80 -6.92 13.72
C GLN A 556 7.18 -5.95 12.60
N ILE A 557 6.64 -6.19 11.40
CA ILE A 557 6.95 -5.43 10.18
C ILE A 557 5.77 -4.58 9.69
N LYS A 558 5.77 -3.30 10.04
CA LYS A 558 4.72 -2.33 9.70
C LYS A 558 5.19 -0.92 9.99
N ARG A 559 4.47 0.08 9.47
CA ARG A 559 4.64 1.50 9.82
C ARG A 559 4.75 1.66 11.35
N ILE A 560 5.67 2.51 11.82
CA ILE A 560 5.82 2.77 13.25
C ILE A 560 4.75 3.79 13.65
N HIS A 561 3.86 3.37 14.56
CA HIS A 561 2.73 4.17 15.03
C HIS A 561 2.31 3.67 16.41
N GLU A 562 1.91 4.57 17.32
CA GLU A 562 1.49 4.20 18.67
C GLU A 562 0.37 3.12 18.70
N TYR A 563 -0.66 3.21 17.86
CA TYR A 563 -1.74 2.20 17.80
C TYR A 563 -1.29 0.81 17.32
N LYS A 564 -0.16 0.73 16.59
CA LYS A 564 0.44 -0.54 16.13
C LYS A 564 1.31 -1.21 17.20
N ARG A 565 1.54 -0.49 18.31
CA ARG A 565 2.11 -0.96 19.57
C ARG A 565 3.45 -1.68 19.44
N GLN A 566 4.37 -1.18 18.61
CA GLN A 566 5.78 -1.60 18.71
C GLN A 566 6.35 -1.37 20.11
N LEU A 567 5.80 -0.39 20.84
CA LEU A 567 6.08 -0.15 22.25
C LEU A 567 5.69 -1.32 23.16
N LEU A 568 4.56 -2.00 22.91
CA LEU A 568 4.15 -3.19 23.67
C LEU A 568 5.14 -4.35 23.45
N ASN A 569 5.54 -4.57 22.20
CA ASN A 569 6.53 -5.60 21.86
C ASN A 569 7.89 -5.32 22.52
N ILE A 570 8.42 -4.10 22.40
CA ILE A 570 9.73 -3.79 23.00
C ILE A 570 9.71 -3.86 24.54
N LEU A 571 8.57 -3.58 25.20
CA LEU A 571 8.41 -3.80 26.64
C LEU A 571 8.48 -5.30 26.99
N HIS A 572 7.90 -6.18 26.18
CA HIS A 572 8.03 -7.62 26.35
C HIS A 572 9.48 -8.09 26.16
N VAL A 573 10.20 -7.56 25.16
CA VAL A 573 11.64 -7.83 24.99
C VAL A 573 12.45 -7.42 26.22
N ILE A 574 12.15 -6.26 26.82
CA ILE A 574 12.80 -5.82 28.06
C ILE A 574 12.47 -6.75 29.22
N HIS A 575 11.24 -7.27 29.30
CA HIS A 575 10.88 -8.29 30.28
C HIS A 575 11.70 -9.59 30.10
N LEU A 576 11.84 -10.09 28.87
CA LEU A 576 12.67 -11.27 28.58
C LEU A 576 14.13 -11.01 28.98
N TYR A 577 14.67 -9.83 28.64
CA TYR A 577 16.01 -9.42 29.05
C TYR A 577 16.15 -9.41 30.57
N ASN A 578 15.18 -8.87 31.31
CA ASN A 578 15.20 -8.88 32.78
C ASN A 578 15.19 -10.31 33.34
N LYS A 579 14.39 -11.23 32.78
CA LYS A 579 14.40 -12.64 33.21
C LYS A 579 15.77 -13.30 33.04
N ILE A 580 16.47 -13.01 31.95
CA ILE A 580 17.84 -13.49 31.71
C ILE A 580 18.77 -12.96 32.80
N LYS A 581 18.76 -11.64 33.07
CA LYS A 581 19.64 -11.04 34.09
C LYS A 581 19.31 -11.48 35.52
N GLU A 582 18.08 -11.85 35.80
CA GLU A 582 17.64 -12.39 37.08
C GLU A 582 17.93 -13.90 37.25
N GLY A 583 18.52 -14.56 36.24
CA GLY A 583 18.78 -16.00 36.27
C GLY A 583 17.50 -16.83 36.22
N LYS A 584 16.43 -16.33 35.61
CA LYS A 584 15.10 -16.97 35.48
C LYS A 584 14.78 -17.37 34.03
N ALA A 585 15.81 -17.68 33.26
CA ALA A 585 15.73 -17.98 31.83
C ALA A 585 15.90 -19.48 31.49
N GLN A 586 15.88 -20.38 32.48
CA GLN A 586 16.12 -21.82 32.28
C GLN A 586 15.15 -22.45 31.26
N ASP A 587 13.90 -21.99 31.24
CA ASP A 587 12.86 -22.51 30.37
C ASP A 587 12.65 -21.69 29.08
N MET A 588 13.44 -20.65 28.83
CA MET A 588 13.29 -19.81 27.64
C MET A 588 13.83 -20.51 26.39
N ILE A 589 13.16 -20.32 25.25
CA ILE A 589 13.71 -20.71 23.94
C ILE A 589 14.58 -19.58 23.38
N PRO A 590 15.58 -19.89 22.54
CA PRO A 590 16.29 -18.87 21.77
C PRO A 590 15.31 -18.12 20.85
N ARG A 591 15.36 -16.78 20.87
CA ARG A 591 14.47 -15.92 20.07
C ARG A 591 15.26 -14.79 19.40
N THR A 592 14.97 -14.54 18.12
CA THR A 592 15.40 -13.33 17.41
C THR A 592 14.17 -12.49 17.07
N VAL A 593 14.11 -11.28 17.62
CA VAL A 593 13.00 -10.33 17.44
C VAL A 593 13.37 -9.28 16.39
N PHE A 594 12.56 -9.16 15.35
CA PHE A 594 12.77 -8.25 14.23
C PHE A 594 11.75 -7.11 14.22
N PHE A 595 12.24 -5.90 14.08
CA PHE A 595 11.44 -4.71 13.79
C PHE A 595 11.83 -4.16 12.43
N ALA A 596 10.84 -3.82 11.62
CA ALA A 596 11.07 -3.05 10.39
C ALA A 596 9.88 -2.14 10.12
N GLY A 597 10.15 -0.86 9.92
CA GLY A 597 9.10 0.12 9.71
C GLY A 597 9.64 1.55 9.67
N LYS A 598 8.91 2.43 9.00
CA LYS A 598 9.20 3.86 8.92
C LYS A 598 8.25 4.64 9.85
N ALA A 599 8.78 5.62 10.56
CA ALA A 599 7.99 6.65 11.24
C ALA A 599 7.75 7.82 10.26
N ALA A 600 6.57 8.45 10.30
CA ALA A 600 6.35 9.65 9.49
C ALA A 600 7.32 10.77 9.93
N PRO A 601 7.81 11.64 9.02
CA PRO A 601 8.88 12.60 9.34
C PRO A 601 8.53 13.56 10.49
N GLY A 602 7.25 13.94 10.61
CA GLY A 602 6.76 14.82 11.67
C GLY A 602 6.28 14.10 12.95
N TYR A 603 6.33 12.78 13.01
CA TYR A 603 5.76 12.01 14.13
C TYR A 603 6.84 11.66 15.17
N GLN A 604 7.10 12.61 16.08
CA GLN A 604 8.23 12.52 17.00
C GLN A 604 8.19 11.29 17.91
N ILE A 605 7.06 10.98 18.55
CA ILE A 605 6.96 9.82 19.46
C ILE A 605 7.19 8.49 18.72
N ALA A 606 6.79 8.37 17.45
CA ALA A 606 7.10 7.19 16.63
C ALA A 606 8.61 7.07 16.35
N LYS A 607 9.31 8.19 16.14
CA LYS A 607 10.78 8.22 16.04
C LYS A 607 11.44 7.86 17.36
N ASP A 608 10.89 8.32 18.48
CA ASP A 608 11.39 7.98 19.82
C ASP A 608 11.23 6.48 20.11
N ILE A 609 10.14 5.85 19.64
CA ILE A 609 9.94 4.39 19.72
C ILE A 609 11.00 3.65 18.88
N ILE A 610 11.32 4.10 17.66
CA ILE A 610 12.43 3.52 16.87
C ILE A 610 13.74 3.62 17.66
N ALA A 611 14.00 4.79 18.25
CA ALA A 611 15.20 5.02 19.04
C ALA A 611 15.29 4.12 20.27
N LEU A 612 14.17 3.90 20.96
CA LEU A 612 14.09 2.97 22.08
C LEU A 612 14.40 1.54 21.63
N ILE A 613 13.81 1.09 20.51
CA ILE A 613 14.07 -0.25 19.96
C ILE A 613 15.56 -0.41 19.64
N CYS A 614 16.17 0.56 18.97
CA CYS A 614 17.59 0.51 18.62
C CYS A 614 18.50 0.50 19.86
N ALA A 615 18.16 1.30 20.89
CA ALA A 615 18.90 1.36 22.14
C ALA A 615 18.82 0.03 22.91
N VAL A 616 17.62 -0.52 23.06
CA VAL A 616 17.41 -1.85 23.67
C VAL A 616 18.12 -2.93 22.87
N ALA A 617 18.06 -2.89 21.54
CA ALA A 617 18.72 -3.86 20.68
C ALA A 617 20.24 -3.85 20.86
N LYS A 618 20.86 -2.67 20.96
CA LYS A 618 22.29 -2.56 21.27
C LYS A 618 22.63 -3.19 22.61
N THR A 619 21.94 -2.79 23.69
CA THR A 619 22.18 -3.35 25.03
C THR A 619 21.99 -4.87 25.07
N VAL A 620 20.91 -5.37 24.48
CA VAL A 620 20.62 -6.81 24.45
C VAL A 620 21.65 -7.57 23.62
N ASN A 621 22.04 -7.06 22.45
CA ASN A 621 22.93 -7.81 21.55
C ASN A 621 24.39 -7.84 22.02
N ASP A 622 24.83 -6.82 22.77
CA ASP A 622 26.20 -6.70 23.31
C ASP A 622 26.39 -7.46 24.64
N ASP A 623 25.30 -7.75 25.36
CA ASP A 623 25.34 -8.51 26.62
C ASP A 623 25.70 -9.99 26.35
N GLN A 624 26.66 -10.54 27.09
CA GLN A 624 27.08 -11.94 26.91
C GLN A 624 26.02 -12.92 27.42
N ASP A 625 25.22 -12.54 28.42
CA ASP A 625 24.22 -13.43 29.03
C ASP A 625 23.05 -13.72 28.06
N THR A 626 22.82 -12.85 27.08
CA THR A 626 21.73 -12.97 26.10
C THR A 626 22.15 -13.69 24.82
N LYS A 627 23.47 -13.88 24.59
CA LYS A 627 24.06 -14.23 23.29
C LYS A 627 23.38 -15.42 22.58
N HIS A 628 22.95 -16.42 23.34
CA HIS A 628 22.33 -17.65 22.83
C HIS A 628 20.80 -17.71 23.05
N LEU A 629 20.21 -16.69 23.66
CA LEU A 629 18.81 -16.70 24.10
C LEU A 629 17.98 -15.59 23.45
N LEU A 630 18.54 -14.39 23.28
CA LEU A 630 17.78 -13.24 22.80
C LEU A 630 18.64 -12.34 21.91
N LYS A 631 18.14 -12.12 20.69
CA LYS A 631 18.66 -11.11 19.76
C LYS A 631 17.53 -10.18 19.32
N VAL A 632 17.86 -8.91 19.10
CA VAL A 632 16.91 -7.89 18.62
C VAL A 632 17.52 -7.18 17.44
N VAL A 633 16.80 -7.08 16.33
CA VAL A 633 17.30 -6.44 15.11
C VAL A 633 16.27 -5.45 14.60
N PHE A 634 16.70 -4.20 14.40
CA PHE A 634 15.94 -3.22 13.63
C PHE A 634 16.49 -3.18 12.20
N LEU A 635 15.65 -3.54 11.22
CA LEU A 635 16.02 -3.53 9.81
C LEU A 635 15.59 -2.20 9.19
N GLU A 636 16.58 -1.40 8.81
CA GLU A 636 16.35 -0.10 8.18
C GLU A 636 15.71 -0.21 6.79
N ASN A 637 15.00 0.85 6.41
CA ASN A 637 14.41 1.06 5.10
C ASN A 637 13.47 -0.07 4.65
N TYR A 638 12.48 -0.38 5.50
CA TYR A 638 11.40 -1.31 5.15
C TYR A 638 10.77 -0.96 3.78
N SER A 639 10.74 -1.97 2.91
CA SER A 639 10.35 -1.93 1.50
C SER A 639 9.70 -3.25 1.11
N VAL A 640 9.23 -3.38 -0.14
CA VAL A 640 8.65 -4.66 -0.62
C VAL A 640 9.73 -5.71 -0.71
N SER A 641 10.90 -5.37 -1.26
CA SER A 641 12.02 -6.31 -1.37
C SER A 641 12.50 -6.82 -0.02
N LEU A 642 12.56 -5.96 1.00
CA LEU A 642 12.87 -6.41 2.36
C LEU A 642 11.74 -7.26 2.95
N ALA A 643 10.48 -6.89 2.69
CA ALA A 643 9.33 -7.66 3.17
C ALA A 643 9.28 -9.08 2.58
N GLU A 644 9.64 -9.27 1.30
CA GLU A 644 9.67 -10.60 0.67
C GLU A 644 10.65 -11.55 1.39
N LYS A 645 11.84 -11.05 1.78
CA LYS A 645 12.83 -11.81 2.56
C LYS A 645 12.39 -12.09 4.00
N ILE A 646 11.73 -11.13 4.66
CA ILE A 646 11.25 -11.32 6.04
C ILE A 646 10.10 -12.33 6.07
N VAL A 647 9.10 -12.16 5.20
CA VAL A 647 7.88 -12.99 5.19
C VAL A 647 8.20 -14.48 4.96
N SER A 648 9.17 -14.80 4.10
CA SER A 648 9.56 -16.19 3.85
C SER A 648 10.24 -16.86 5.05
N ALA A 649 10.95 -16.08 5.87
CA ALA A 649 11.78 -16.54 6.98
C ALA A 649 11.08 -16.51 8.34
N SER A 650 10.09 -15.64 8.54
CA SER A 650 9.38 -15.49 9.81
C SER A 650 8.62 -16.75 10.23
N GLU A 651 8.53 -16.95 11.55
CA GLU A 651 7.78 -18.04 12.17
C GLU A 651 6.67 -17.49 13.07
N LEU A 652 6.91 -16.38 13.78
CA LEU A 652 5.91 -15.65 14.55
C LEU A 652 5.67 -14.25 13.96
N SER A 653 4.40 -13.87 13.88
CA SER A 653 3.91 -12.63 13.28
C SER A 653 3.17 -11.78 14.31
N GLU A 654 3.73 -10.63 14.65
CA GLU A 654 3.20 -9.68 15.64
C GLU A 654 2.12 -8.77 15.03
N GLN A 655 0.86 -9.05 15.34
CA GLN A 655 -0.33 -8.36 14.85
C GLN A 655 -1.11 -7.73 15.99
N ILE A 656 -0.39 -6.90 16.75
CA ILE A 656 -0.77 -6.48 18.10
C ILE A 656 -1.36 -5.08 18.17
N SER A 657 -2.08 -4.59 17.16
CA SER A 657 -2.71 -3.27 17.22
C SER A 657 -3.75 -3.20 18.35
N THR A 658 -4.01 -2.02 18.93
CA THR A 658 -5.11 -1.86 19.91
C THR A 658 -6.42 -2.26 19.25
N ALA A 659 -7.24 -3.11 19.89
CA ALA A 659 -8.46 -3.61 19.26
C ALA A 659 -9.43 -2.48 18.87
N GLY A 660 -9.98 -2.57 17.66
CA GLY A 660 -10.79 -1.52 17.07
C GLY A 660 -9.97 -0.34 16.54
N MET A 661 -8.70 -0.51 16.16
CA MET A 661 -7.87 0.54 15.53
C MET A 661 -7.28 0.13 14.17
N GLU A 662 -7.09 -1.17 13.91
CA GLU A 662 -6.65 -1.66 12.62
C GLU A 662 -7.85 -1.97 11.72
N ALA A 663 -8.00 -1.22 10.62
CA ALA A 663 -9.09 -1.43 9.67
C ALA A 663 -9.07 -2.84 9.04
N SER A 664 -7.88 -3.41 8.81
CA SER A 664 -7.73 -4.73 8.20
C SER A 664 -6.32 -5.29 8.49
N GLY A 665 -5.31 -4.77 7.81
CA GLY A 665 -3.97 -5.36 7.81
C GLY A 665 -3.81 -6.38 6.70
N THR A 666 -2.75 -6.22 5.89
CA THR A 666 -2.36 -7.18 4.84
C THR A 666 -1.00 -7.82 5.10
N GLY A 667 -0.25 -7.31 6.09
CA GLY A 667 1.01 -7.93 6.53
C GLY A 667 0.78 -9.29 7.21
N ASN A 668 -0.26 -9.37 8.04
CA ASN A 668 -0.73 -10.61 8.67
C ASN A 668 -1.05 -11.69 7.61
N MET A 669 -1.82 -11.35 6.56
CA MET A 669 -2.17 -12.28 5.49
C MET A 669 -0.92 -12.87 4.81
N LYS A 670 0.13 -12.06 4.58
CA LYS A 670 1.37 -12.51 3.93
C LYS A 670 2.12 -13.52 4.80
N LEU A 671 2.22 -13.20 6.09
CA LEU A 671 2.92 -14.01 7.08
C LEU A 671 2.18 -15.34 7.30
N THR A 672 0.85 -15.30 7.47
CA THR A 672 -0.01 -16.48 7.57
C THR A 672 0.10 -17.38 6.32
N LEU A 673 0.07 -16.80 5.12
CA LEU A 673 0.22 -17.52 3.85
C LEU A 673 1.60 -18.22 3.73
N ASN A 674 2.63 -17.71 4.39
CA ASN A 674 3.98 -18.29 4.43
C ASN A 674 4.25 -19.17 5.66
N GLY A 675 3.17 -19.59 6.33
CA GLY A 675 3.23 -20.50 7.47
C GLY A 675 3.71 -19.86 8.78
N SER A 676 3.75 -18.53 8.90
CA SER A 676 3.98 -17.89 10.20
C SER A 676 2.71 -17.99 11.05
N LEU A 677 2.87 -18.29 12.33
CA LEU A 677 1.76 -18.21 13.29
C LEU A 677 1.59 -16.77 13.75
N THR A 678 0.33 -16.35 13.92
CA THR A 678 0.03 -14.99 14.38
C THR A 678 -0.12 -14.96 15.90
N ILE A 679 0.50 -13.97 16.52
CA ILE A 679 0.13 -13.48 17.85
C ILE A 679 -0.51 -12.10 17.67
N GLY A 680 -1.72 -11.90 18.20
CA GLY A 680 -2.46 -10.69 17.88
C GLY A 680 -3.72 -10.46 18.70
N THR A 681 -4.24 -9.26 18.59
CA THR A 681 -5.55 -8.89 19.13
C THR A 681 -6.68 -9.32 18.21
N LEU A 682 -7.91 -9.39 18.73
CA LEU A 682 -9.13 -9.53 17.94
C LEU A 682 -9.46 -8.21 17.22
N ASP A 683 -8.65 -7.88 16.22
CA ASP A 683 -8.73 -6.64 15.47
C ASP A 683 -8.49 -6.84 13.97
N GLY A 684 -9.07 -5.97 13.14
CA GLY A 684 -8.93 -6.01 11.69
C GLY A 684 -9.11 -7.41 11.09
N ALA A 685 -8.18 -7.82 10.24
CA ALA A 685 -8.18 -9.10 9.56
C ALA A 685 -7.70 -10.26 10.45
N ASN A 686 -7.22 -10.03 11.68
CA ASN A 686 -6.90 -11.14 12.60
C ASN A 686 -8.16 -11.93 12.98
N VAL A 687 -9.31 -11.24 13.07
CA VAL A 687 -10.61 -11.89 13.30
C VAL A 687 -10.90 -12.89 12.18
N GLU A 688 -10.75 -12.45 10.93
CA GLU A 688 -10.99 -13.31 9.77
C GLU A 688 -9.92 -14.41 9.64
N ILE A 689 -8.66 -14.15 9.96
CA ILE A 689 -7.61 -15.19 10.00
C ILE A 689 -7.99 -16.25 11.03
N LYS A 690 -8.37 -15.86 12.25
CA LYS A 690 -8.81 -16.79 13.29
C LYS A 690 -9.99 -17.65 12.83
N ASP A 691 -10.96 -17.05 12.14
CA ASP A 691 -12.14 -17.77 11.65
C ASP A 691 -11.78 -18.80 10.57
N GLU A 692 -10.81 -18.53 9.71
CA GLU A 692 -10.36 -19.47 8.67
C GLU A 692 -9.40 -20.55 9.20
N VAL A 693 -8.45 -20.19 10.07
CA VAL A 693 -7.40 -21.12 10.54
C VAL A 693 -7.82 -21.92 11.77
N GLY A 694 -8.86 -21.50 12.50
CA GLY A 694 -9.27 -22.07 13.79
C GLY A 694 -8.56 -21.40 14.97
N GLY A 695 -9.30 -21.19 16.06
CA GLY A 695 -8.82 -20.47 17.25
C GLY A 695 -7.65 -21.13 17.96
N GLU A 696 -7.45 -22.44 17.77
CA GLU A 696 -6.33 -23.20 18.29
C GLU A 696 -5.04 -23.01 17.49
N ASN A 697 -5.09 -22.43 16.28
CA ASN A 697 -3.95 -22.26 15.37
C ASN A 697 -3.44 -20.81 15.27
N ILE A 698 -3.89 -19.95 16.20
CA ILE A 698 -3.52 -18.54 16.34
C ILE A 698 -3.46 -18.17 17.83
N PHE A 699 -2.54 -17.28 18.22
CA PHE A 699 -2.38 -16.85 19.61
C PHE A 699 -3.07 -15.49 19.83
N ILE A 700 -4.33 -15.54 20.27
CA ILE A 700 -5.12 -14.34 20.53
C ILE A 700 -4.97 -13.87 21.97
N PHE A 701 -4.82 -12.55 22.17
CA PHE A 701 -4.77 -11.94 23.49
C PHE A 701 -5.40 -10.54 23.49
N GLY A 702 -5.45 -9.95 24.70
CA GLY A 702 -5.79 -8.55 24.90
C GLY A 702 -7.29 -8.28 24.96
N LEU A 703 -7.62 -7.01 25.18
CA LEU A 703 -8.98 -6.52 25.20
C LEU A 703 -9.62 -6.59 23.81
N THR A 704 -10.92 -6.89 23.77
CA THR A 704 -11.77 -6.73 22.58
C THR A 704 -12.11 -5.26 22.33
N ALA A 705 -12.55 -4.91 21.12
CA ALA A 705 -12.93 -3.52 20.79
C ALA A 705 -14.03 -2.95 21.72
N ASP A 706 -14.99 -3.77 22.13
CA ASP A 706 -16.04 -3.38 23.09
C ASP A 706 -15.47 -3.14 24.49
N GLU A 707 -14.54 -3.97 24.94
CA GLU A 707 -13.85 -3.79 26.24
C GLU A 707 -12.94 -2.56 26.22
N VAL A 708 -12.25 -2.26 25.12
CA VAL A 708 -11.49 -1.03 24.92
C VAL A 708 -12.39 0.19 25.10
N SER A 709 -13.53 0.21 24.40
CA SER A 709 -14.53 1.29 24.49
C SER A 709 -15.17 1.37 25.87
N GLY A 710 -15.44 0.23 26.52
CA GLY A 710 -15.94 0.16 27.89
C GLY A 710 -14.96 0.74 28.91
N LEU A 711 -13.69 0.34 28.84
CA LEU A 711 -12.63 0.77 29.74
C LEU A 711 -12.35 2.27 29.63
N ARG A 712 -12.37 2.82 28.41
CA ARG A 712 -12.26 4.28 28.21
C ARG A 712 -13.43 5.03 28.83
N ARG A 713 -14.66 4.53 28.66
CA ARG A 713 -15.87 5.15 29.24
C ARG A 713 -15.91 5.10 30.75
N SER A 714 -15.33 4.07 31.38
CA SER A 714 -15.31 3.93 32.84
C SER A 714 -14.18 4.69 33.53
N GLY A 715 -13.36 5.45 32.79
CA GLY A 715 -12.26 6.23 33.35
C GLY A 715 -10.97 5.41 33.54
N TYR A 716 -10.48 4.84 32.44
CA TYR A 716 -9.21 4.10 32.41
C TYR A 716 -8.06 4.82 33.12
N ASN A 717 -7.35 4.11 34.01
CA ASN A 717 -6.17 4.59 34.72
C ASN A 717 -4.98 3.64 34.52
N PRO A 718 -3.97 4.01 33.71
CA PRO A 718 -2.80 3.15 33.44
C PRO A 718 -1.94 2.88 34.67
N SER A 719 -1.93 3.79 35.65
CA SER A 719 -1.14 3.62 36.89
C SER A 719 -1.54 2.37 37.67
N GLY A 720 -2.84 2.01 37.64
CA GLY A 720 -3.33 0.79 38.29
C GLY A 720 -2.73 -0.49 37.69
N TYR A 721 -2.57 -0.54 36.36
CA TYR A 721 -1.96 -1.68 35.66
C TYR A 721 -0.45 -1.72 35.89
N TYR A 722 0.21 -0.57 35.81
CA TYR A 722 1.63 -0.41 36.12
C TYR A 722 2.00 -0.90 37.53
N HIS A 723 1.18 -0.60 38.55
CA HIS A 723 1.46 -1.05 39.92
C HIS A 723 1.09 -2.52 40.19
N LYS A 724 0.21 -3.11 39.37
CA LYS A 724 -0.28 -4.49 39.55
C LYS A 724 0.63 -5.55 38.91
N ASP A 725 1.29 -5.23 37.80
CA ASP A 725 2.23 -6.14 37.12
C ASP A 725 3.69 -5.71 37.37
N GLU A 726 4.39 -6.44 38.24
CA GLU A 726 5.79 -6.17 38.59
C GLU A 726 6.74 -6.29 37.39
N ASP A 727 6.44 -7.11 36.39
CA ASP A 727 7.28 -7.23 35.19
C ASP A 727 7.17 -5.98 34.32
N LEU A 728 5.94 -5.46 34.15
CA LEU A 728 5.68 -4.21 33.45
C LEU A 728 6.39 -3.05 34.14
N LYS A 729 6.22 -2.97 35.47
CA LYS A 729 6.85 -1.95 36.30
C LYS A 729 8.37 -1.95 36.12
N LYS A 730 9.01 -3.11 36.26
CA LYS A 730 10.46 -3.25 36.06
C LYS A 730 10.90 -2.84 34.67
N ALA A 731 10.17 -3.21 33.63
CA ALA A 731 10.50 -2.83 32.26
C ALA A 731 10.45 -1.30 32.07
N ILE A 732 9.39 -0.65 32.56
CA ILE A 732 9.22 0.81 32.51
C ILE A 732 10.29 1.53 33.35
N GLU A 733 10.57 1.09 34.57
CA GLU A 733 11.62 1.69 35.41
C GLU A 733 13.00 1.57 34.79
N LYS A 734 13.29 0.45 34.11
CA LYS A 734 14.58 0.27 33.43
C LYS A 734 14.77 1.30 32.31
N ILE A 735 13.70 1.62 31.57
CA ILE A 735 13.70 2.72 30.59
C ILE A 735 13.88 4.07 31.29
N ARG A 736 13.07 4.35 32.33
CA ARG A 736 13.09 5.63 33.06
C ARG A 736 14.45 5.93 33.68
N ASN A 737 15.11 4.92 34.24
CA ASN A 737 16.41 5.05 34.90
C ASN A 737 17.59 5.14 33.92
N GLY A 738 17.34 5.22 32.61
CA GLY A 738 18.38 5.43 31.60
C GLY A 738 19.24 4.21 31.29
N ALA A 739 18.77 2.98 31.57
CA ALA A 739 19.56 1.76 31.39
C ALA A 739 19.93 1.45 29.92
N PHE A 740 19.24 2.07 28.96
CA PHE A 740 19.46 1.84 27.53
C PHE A 740 20.16 3.03 26.83
N ASP A 741 20.35 4.16 27.54
CA ASP A 741 21.11 5.31 27.04
C ASP A 741 21.74 6.06 28.22
N HIS A 742 22.92 5.59 28.66
CA HIS A 742 23.66 6.18 29.78
C HIS A 742 24.15 7.61 29.52
N ASN A 743 24.32 7.98 28.24
CA ASN A 743 24.82 9.30 27.86
C ASN A 743 23.70 10.35 27.86
N LYS A 744 22.44 9.93 27.71
CA LYS A 744 21.26 10.79 27.77
C LYS A 744 20.16 10.19 28.65
N PRO A 745 20.37 10.12 29.99
CA PRO A 745 19.33 9.70 30.92
C PRO A 745 18.06 10.55 30.72
N GLY A 746 16.92 9.91 30.56
CA GLY A 746 15.64 10.58 30.31
C GLY A 746 15.28 10.82 28.83
N ARG A 747 16.09 10.37 27.87
CA ARG A 747 15.77 10.43 26.42
C ARG A 747 14.38 9.90 26.08
N PHE A 748 13.91 8.88 26.78
CA PHE A 748 12.62 8.22 26.53
C PHE A 748 11.50 8.67 27.48
N ASN A 749 11.68 9.76 28.23
CA ASN A 749 10.70 10.22 29.21
C ASN A 749 9.34 10.54 28.59
N GLU A 750 9.29 11.09 27.38
CA GLU A 750 8.00 11.38 26.74
C GLU A 750 7.19 10.11 26.44
N ILE A 751 7.85 8.98 26.14
CA ILE A 751 7.18 7.68 26.02
C ILE A 751 6.55 7.29 27.36
N ILE A 752 7.31 7.43 28.46
CA ILE A 752 6.83 7.06 29.79
C ILE A 752 5.68 7.98 30.26
N LYS A 753 5.77 9.29 30.00
CA LYS A 753 4.67 10.23 30.29
C LYS A 753 3.43 9.89 29.48
N ASN A 754 3.57 9.53 28.21
CA ASN A 754 2.43 9.08 27.39
C ASN A 754 1.74 7.85 28.00
N LEU A 755 2.52 6.90 28.53
CA LEU A 755 1.98 5.70 29.18
C LEU A 755 1.34 5.96 30.55
N LEU A 756 1.95 6.76 31.42
CA LEU A 756 1.53 6.82 32.82
C LEU A 756 0.78 8.10 33.20
N GLU A 757 1.06 9.20 32.52
CA GLU A 757 0.54 10.53 32.87
C GLU A 757 -0.52 11.03 31.89
N ARG A 758 -0.40 10.67 30.59
CA ARG A 758 -1.33 11.09 29.53
C ARG A 758 -2.34 10.01 29.13
N GLY A 759 -2.54 9.03 30.02
CA GLY A 759 -3.67 8.11 29.97
C GLY A 759 -3.52 6.88 29.06
N ASP A 760 -2.34 6.62 28.46
CA ASP A 760 -2.08 5.42 27.63
C ASP A 760 -3.24 5.09 26.68
N TYR A 761 -3.53 6.01 25.78
CA TYR A 761 -4.70 5.91 24.89
C TYR A 761 -4.75 4.58 24.14
N PHE A 762 -3.60 3.98 23.82
CA PHE A 762 -3.48 2.72 23.09
C PHE A 762 -3.42 1.47 23.98
N LEU A 763 -3.64 1.62 25.29
CA LEU A 763 -3.82 0.53 26.26
C LEU A 763 -2.64 -0.45 26.29
N VAL A 764 -1.42 0.07 26.13
CA VAL A 764 -0.19 -0.72 26.19
C VAL A 764 -0.03 -1.37 27.56
N THR A 765 -0.27 -0.63 28.63
CA THR A 765 -0.16 -1.12 30.01
C THR A 765 -1.29 -2.10 30.35
N ALA A 766 -2.49 -1.91 29.80
CA ALA A 766 -3.62 -2.80 30.04
C ALA A 766 -3.43 -4.18 29.41
N ASP A 767 -2.89 -4.24 28.20
CA ASP A 767 -2.70 -5.49 27.45
C ASP A 767 -1.35 -6.17 27.72
N PHE A 768 -0.44 -5.55 28.48
CA PHE A 768 0.90 -6.11 28.71
C PHE A 768 0.87 -7.52 29.32
N THR A 769 0.09 -7.73 30.38
CA THR A 769 0.05 -9.02 31.07
C THR A 769 -0.53 -10.13 30.17
N SER A 770 -1.61 -9.84 29.43
CA SER A 770 -2.23 -10.82 28.54
C SER A 770 -1.33 -11.13 27.34
N TYR A 771 -0.62 -10.13 26.82
CA TYR A 771 0.39 -10.31 25.77
C TYR A 771 1.55 -11.21 26.24
N LYS A 772 2.12 -10.90 27.40
CA LYS A 772 3.18 -11.71 28.03
C LYS A 772 2.74 -13.17 28.21
N ASN A 773 1.51 -13.40 28.68
CA ASN A 773 0.98 -14.75 28.85
C ASN A 773 0.81 -15.49 27.51
N ALA A 774 0.32 -14.81 26.47
CA ALA A 774 0.22 -15.40 25.13
C ALA A 774 1.60 -15.74 24.54
N GLN A 775 2.63 -14.92 24.82
CA GLN A 775 4.00 -15.23 24.44
C GLN A 775 4.55 -16.47 25.13
N MET A 776 4.14 -16.76 26.37
CA MET A 776 4.50 -18.02 27.05
C MET A 776 3.87 -19.23 26.36
N GLU A 777 2.63 -19.12 25.88
CA GLU A 777 1.99 -20.18 25.10
C GLU A 777 2.66 -20.39 23.73
N VAL A 778 3.15 -19.32 23.10
CA VAL A 778 4.00 -19.41 21.90
C VAL A 778 5.24 -20.25 22.20
N GLU A 779 5.97 -19.96 23.29
CA GLU A 779 7.19 -20.71 23.65
C GLU A 779 6.88 -22.19 23.94
N ARG A 780 5.79 -22.46 24.66
CA ARG A 780 5.33 -23.83 24.92
C ARG A 780 5.03 -24.58 23.63
N CYS A 781 4.33 -23.95 22.69
CA CYS A 781 4.00 -24.56 21.41
C CYS A 781 5.24 -24.78 20.54
N TYR A 782 6.18 -23.82 20.50
CA TYR A 782 7.39 -23.91 19.67
C TYR A 782 8.31 -25.06 20.09
N LYS A 783 8.37 -25.36 21.40
CA LYS A 783 9.08 -26.55 21.92
C LYS A 783 8.52 -27.87 21.36
N ASN A 784 7.24 -27.91 20.96
CA ASN A 784 6.66 -29.04 20.24
C ASN A 784 6.69 -28.79 18.73
N THR A 785 7.82 -29.15 18.10
CA THR A 785 8.06 -28.91 16.67
C THR A 785 7.00 -29.52 15.75
N ALA A 786 6.46 -30.70 16.09
CA ALA A 786 5.43 -31.36 15.28
C ALA A 786 4.12 -30.56 15.30
N GLU A 787 3.69 -30.10 16.48
CA GLU A 787 2.50 -29.28 16.62
C GLU A 787 2.68 -27.90 15.97
N TRP A 788 3.83 -27.24 16.17
CA TRP A 788 4.13 -25.96 15.52
C TRP A 788 4.07 -26.07 13.98
N THR A 789 4.68 -27.11 13.43
CA THR A 789 4.70 -27.36 11.98
C THR A 789 3.30 -27.66 11.46
N ARG A 790 2.52 -28.47 12.18
CA ARG A 790 1.11 -28.73 11.88
C ARG A 790 0.30 -27.43 11.81
N LYS A 791 0.43 -26.54 12.81
CA LYS A 791 -0.24 -25.23 12.81
C LYS A 791 0.20 -24.35 11.64
N SER A 792 1.50 -24.36 11.31
CA SER A 792 2.07 -23.62 10.19
C SER A 792 1.46 -24.05 8.84
N ILE A 793 1.32 -25.37 8.63
CA ILE A 793 0.67 -25.94 7.45
C ILE A 793 -0.81 -25.53 7.39
N ILE A 794 -1.55 -25.62 8.51
CA ILE A 794 -2.96 -25.22 8.57
C ILE A 794 -3.13 -23.75 8.20
N ASN A 795 -2.29 -22.86 8.74
CA ASN A 795 -2.35 -21.42 8.44
C ASN A 795 -2.20 -21.16 6.94
N THR A 796 -1.25 -21.84 6.27
CA THR A 796 -1.09 -21.72 4.82
C THR A 796 -2.29 -22.32 4.08
N ALA A 797 -2.73 -23.53 4.48
CA ALA A 797 -3.82 -24.25 3.83
C ALA A 797 -5.16 -23.49 3.88
N CYS A 798 -5.41 -22.75 4.95
CA CYS A 798 -6.63 -21.96 5.16
C CYS A 798 -6.52 -20.50 4.69
N SER A 799 -5.44 -20.11 3.99
CA SER A 799 -5.25 -18.72 3.55
C SER A 799 -5.99 -18.33 2.26
N GLY A 800 -6.75 -19.24 1.64
CA GLY A 800 -7.42 -19.05 0.34
C GLY A 800 -8.24 -17.77 0.22
N LYS A 801 -9.06 -17.47 1.25
CA LYS A 801 -9.90 -16.26 1.34
C LYS A 801 -9.14 -14.95 1.18
N PHE A 802 -7.86 -14.93 1.56
CA PHE A 802 -7.03 -13.71 1.55
C PHE A 802 -6.37 -13.42 0.21
N SER A 803 -6.70 -14.16 -0.86
CA SER A 803 -6.27 -13.81 -2.22
C SER A 803 -6.89 -12.48 -2.66
N SER A 804 -6.07 -11.60 -3.24
CA SER A 804 -6.57 -10.38 -3.88
C SER A 804 -7.44 -10.68 -5.11
N ASP A 805 -7.35 -11.87 -5.71
CA ASP A 805 -8.21 -12.24 -6.84
C ASP A 805 -9.66 -12.36 -6.42
N ARG A 806 -9.93 -12.95 -5.25
CA ARG A 806 -11.29 -12.99 -4.69
C ARG A 806 -11.80 -11.56 -4.46
N VAL A 807 -10.98 -10.68 -3.87
CA VAL A 807 -11.34 -9.27 -3.66
C VAL A 807 -11.78 -8.64 -4.98
N ILE A 808 -10.94 -8.75 -6.00
CA ILE A 808 -11.17 -8.11 -7.29
C ILE A 808 -12.36 -8.70 -8.03
N LYS A 809 -12.63 -10.01 -7.91
CA LYS A 809 -13.88 -10.61 -8.42
C LYS A 809 -15.10 -9.98 -7.76
N GLU A 810 -15.13 -9.86 -6.44
CA GLU A 810 -16.24 -9.23 -5.72
C GLU A 810 -16.43 -7.74 -6.11
N TYR A 811 -15.35 -6.96 -6.24
CA TYR A 811 -15.45 -5.59 -6.74
C TYR A 811 -16.00 -5.54 -8.16
N ALA A 812 -15.50 -6.40 -9.05
CA ALA A 812 -15.93 -6.46 -10.45
C ALA A 812 -17.42 -6.82 -10.58
N GLU A 813 -17.89 -7.78 -9.78
CA GLU A 813 -19.26 -8.29 -9.82
C GLU A 813 -20.26 -7.41 -9.08
N GLU A 814 -19.91 -6.90 -7.91
CA GLU A 814 -20.86 -6.20 -7.03
C GLU A 814 -20.86 -4.68 -7.24
N ILE A 815 -19.72 -4.10 -7.58
CA ILE A 815 -19.53 -2.65 -7.64
C ILE A 815 -19.34 -2.18 -9.09
N TRP A 816 -18.25 -2.57 -9.75
CA TRP A 816 -17.87 -2.00 -11.04
C TRP A 816 -18.71 -2.49 -12.21
N LYS A 817 -19.28 -3.70 -12.09
CA LYS A 817 -20.04 -4.39 -13.13
C LYS A 817 -19.22 -4.58 -14.41
N ILE A 818 -17.97 -5.01 -14.26
CA ILE A 818 -17.05 -5.31 -15.37
C ILE A 818 -16.87 -6.81 -15.55
N LYS A 819 -16.48 -7.25 -16.76
CA LYS A 819 -16.28 -8.66 -17.10
C LYS A 819 -14.87 -8.89 -17.68
N PRO A 820 -14.29 -10.09 -17.50
CA PRO A 820 -13.02 -10.45 -18.12
C PRO A 820 -13.06 -10.28 -19.64
N GLN A 821 -11.96 -9.78 -20.20
CA GLN A 821 -11.75 -9.59 -21.64
C GLN A 821 -10.40 -10.21 -22.02
N LYS A 822 -10.46 -11.36 -22.70
CA LYS A 822 -9.27 -12.07 -23.16
C LYS A 822 -8.63 -11.30 -24.32
N PRO A 823 -7.32 -11.03 -24.29
CA PRO A 823 -6.65 -10.42 -25.44
C PRO A 823 -6.77 -11.32 -26.67
N LYS A 824 -7.16 -10.74 -27.81
CA LYS A 824 -7.05 -11.40 -29.11
C LYS A 824 -5.58 -11.35 -29.55
N SER A 825 -5.02 -12.51 -29.90
CA SER A 825 -3.65 -12.54 -30.41
C SER A 825 -3.58 -11.92 -31.80
N LYS A 826 -2.42 -11.35 -32.15
CA LYS A 826 -2.11 -10.86 -33.50
C LYS A 826 -2.18 -11.95 -34.58
N LYS A 827 -2.18 -13.24 -34.20
CA LYS A 827 -2.38 -14.36 -35.13
C LYS A 827 -3.85 -14.57 -35.54
N ASN A 828 -4.78 -13.97 -34.81
CA ASN A 828 -6.23 -14.07 -35.03
C ASN A 828 -6.86 -12.73 -35.46
N ARG A 829 -6.02 -11.73 -35.79
CA ARG A 829 -6.39 -10.49 -36.49
C ARG A 829 -5.96 -10.62 -37.94
#